data_AF-A0A9Q0EPE6-F1
#
_entry.id   AF-A0A9Q0EPE6-F1
#
_cell.length_a   1.000
_cell.length_b   1.000
_cell.length_c   1.000
_cell.angle_alpha   90.00
_cell.angle_beta   90.00
_cell.angle_gamma   90.00
#
_symmetry.space_group_name_H-M   'P 1'
#
loop_
_entity.id
_entity.type
_entity.pdbx_description
1 polymer ?
#
loop_
_entity_poly.entity_id
_entity_poly.type
_entity_poly.pdbx_seq_one_letter_code
_entity_poly.pdbx_strand_id
1 'polypeptide(L)'
;MAGIQLTPICLAMILSFTLSESAAPFQTALVLDMAEILLENYCFPENLVGMQEAIQQAIQSGAILQIQDRKTLAAVLTAGVQGALNDPRLAVTYEPNYVQVLPPLLPSLPVEQLVRLVRNSVKLDVLENNVGYLRMDRIIGAGLLAKLGPLLRDNIWNKVAHTSSMIFDLRYSTAGEHSGVPFIVSYFSDPGPLIHIDTVYDRPSNSTEELWTMSSITAERYGKKKDLIILTSKRTMGAAEAVAYTLKHLKRAIVVGERSAGGSVKVQKIKMTDSGFYITVPVARSVSPITGQSWEVSGVAPSVNIVAKEALMNAKSLLAVRSAIPKAVQSISDIIERYYAFTDRVPALLYHLQAADLFSVISEEDLATKLNQESQVISEDPRLIIRLKDDRFDFTDNEDFEEEKLHDDSGFLGTTAGELFKVEILAGNTGYLRFDMFFDSSLVPELVDQMEKRVWEPLNDTENMIIDLRYNTGGSSASLSYILSYLHSGLKKDHFFTIFDRIENTTIEYDTLPGITGQRYGSKRGLYVLTSYYTASVGEEFAYLTQSLHRGTVIGEITSGTLTHSKSFQVEGTGMAITVPFINFIDNNGEFWLGGGVVPDAIVLAEDAVEHAHKIIEFHRGLEQLIRQMGTLLEMHYAIHEVALKVSEVLLAKWAEGFYRSVVDLESLASQLTSDLQETSGDHRIHILYCDVEPDSMREVPMVPTAEEVGFFIEALFKIEVMPGNVGYLRFDMMVDIAVVKGIGPQLIESVWNKIVDTDALIVDMRYNTGGYSTAVPLLCTYFLDAEPSRHLYTIFDRATTTMTKVTTSPHILGDRYGPHKDVYILTSHMTGSAAETFVRTMKDLKRATVIGEPTVGGSLSSGTYQITGSVLYASIPNQVVFSAVTGKVWTLSGVEPNVFAQASDALNVAQRIIAANR
;
A
#
# COMPACT_ATOMS: atom_id res chain seq x y z
N MET A 1 5.67 63.75 19.55
CA MET A 1 4.99 64.12 20.81
C MET A 1 4.78 62.84 21.60
N ALA A 2 5.32 62.80 22.83
CA ALA A 2 5.19 61.82 23.92
C ALA A 2 5.34 60.31 23.54
N GLY A 3 6.36 59.54 23.93
CA GLY A 3 7.24 59.67 25.09
C GLY A 3 6.59 59.08 26.35
N ILE A 4 6.57 57.75 26.49
CA ILE A 4 6.26 57.09 27.77
C ILE A 4 7.54 56.37 28.23
N GLN A 5 8.20 57.00 29.21
CA GLN A 5 9.23 56.39 30.04
C GLN A 5 8.55 55.38 30.97
N LEU A 6 8.93 54.11 30.89
CA LEU A 6 8.72 53.15 31.96
C LEU A 6 9.92 53.27 32.92
N THR A 7 9.71 54.03 34.00
CA THR A 7 10.65 54.16 35.12
C THR A 7 10.75 52.85 35.92
N PRO A 8 11.94 52.48 36.42
CA PRO A 8 12.18 51.26 37.18
C PRO A 8 11.92 51.51 38.67
N ILE A 9 10.67 51.39 39.13
CA ILE A 9 10.35 51.63 40.56
C ILE A 9 9.56 50.49 41.22
N CYS A 10 9.12 49.45 40.50
CA CYS A 10 8.37 48.34 41.11
C CYS A 10 9.19 47.10 41.48
N LEU A 11 10.52 47.07 41.29
CA LEU A 11 11.35 45.90 41.65
C LEU A 11 12.09 46.02 43.00
N ALA A 12 11.89 47.11 43.75
CA ALA A 12 12.64 47.38 45.00
C ALA A 12 11.80 47.25 46.29
N MET A 13 10.62 46.64 46.25
CA MET A 13 9.73 46.57 47.43
C MET A 13 9.20 45.16 47.76
N ILE A 14 10.00 44.12 47.54
CA ILE A 14 9.85 42.80 48.21
C ILE A 14 11.24 42.23 48.59
N LEU A 15 12.11 43.09 49.12
CA LEU A 15 13.39 42.70 49.75
C LEU A 15 13.51 43.42 51.10
N SER A 16 12.61 43.07 52.01
CA SER A 16 12.73 43.42 53.44
C SER A 16 12.01 42.38 54.29
N PHE A 17 12.42 41.13 54.12
CA PHE A 17 12.46 40.20 55.25
C PHE A 17 13.93 39.99 55.60
N THR A 18 14.27 40.41 56.81
CA THR A 18 15.53 40.12 57.49
C THR A 18 15.71 38.60 57.58
N LEU A 19 16.48 38.03 56.65
CA LEU A 19 17.08 36.72 56.85
C LEU A 19 18.19 36.89 57.88
N SER A 20 17.92 36.40 59.09
CA SER A 20 18.93 35.97 60.04
C SER A 20 19.98 35.14 59.30
N GLU A 21 21.27 35.42 59.52
CA GLU A 21 22.37 34.53 59.16
C GLU A 21 22.17 33.17 59.84
N SER A 22 21.52 32.24 59.15
CA SER A 22 21.77 30.82 59.30
C SER A 22 22.32 30.35 57.96
N ALA A 23 23.62 30.08 57.91
CA ALA A 23 24.26 29.55 56.71
C ALA A 23 23.45 28.37 56.19
N ALA A 24 23.00 28.44 54.93
CA ALA A 24 22.30 27.32 54.30
C ALA A 24 23.16 26.05 54.42
N PRO A 25 22.57 24.86 54.64
CA PRO A 25 23.32 23.61 54.67
C PRO A 25 24.19 23.50 53.41
N PHE A 26 25.44 23.08 53.55
CA PHE A 26 26.41 22.95 52.46
C PHE A 26 25.82 22.25 51.21
N GLN A 27 25.02 21.21 51.41
CA GLN A 27 24.32 20.47 50.35
C GLN A 27 23.29 21.33 49.60
N THR A 28 22.56 22.22 50.29
CA THR A 28 21.59 23.13 49.67
C THR A 28 22.29 24.15 48.76
N ALA A 29 23.39 24.75 49.24
CA ALA A 29 24.17 25.69 48.43
C ALA A 29 24.78 25.00 47.20
N LEU A 30 25.26 23.77 47.35
CA LEU A 30 25.83 22.97 46.26
C LEU A 30 24.79 22.64 45.17
N VAL A 31 23.57 22.28 45.57
CA VAL A 31 22.48 21.96 44.61
C VAL A 31 22.00 23.21 43.86
N LEU A 32 21.93 24.36 44.52
CA LEU A 32 21.57 25.63 43.87
C LEU A 32 22.63 26.08 42.86
N ASP A 33 23.91 25.96 43.20
CA ASP A 33 25.02 26.26 42.29
C ASP A 33 25.04 25.30 41.08
N MET A 34 24.74 24.02 41.29
CA MET A 34 24.54 23.05 40.20
C MET A 34 23.45 23.52 39.21
N ALA A 35 22.35 24.02 39.75
CA ALA A 35 21.21 24.47 38.97
C ALA A 35 21.55 25.67 38.10
N GLU A 36 22.25 26.65 38.69
CA GLU A 36 22.72 27.83 37.99
C GLU A 36 23.67 27.44 36.84
N ILE A 37 24.63 26.56 37.12
CA ILE A 37 25.54 26.04 36.08
C ILE A 37 24.77 25.36 34.95
N LEU A 38 23.76 24.52 35.24
CA LEU A 38 22.93 23.88 34.21
C LEU A 38 22.11 24.90 33.41
N LEU A 39 21.46 25.86 34.06
CA LEU A 39 20.68 26.90 33.41
C LEU A 39 21.52 27.74 32.44
N GLU A 40 22.76 28.05 32.81
CA GLU A 40 23.66 28.88 32.02
C GLU A 40 24.39 28.11 30.92
N ASN A 41 24.67 26.83 31.10
CA ASN A 41 25.64 26.10 30.26
C ASN A 41 25.07 24.88 29.53
N TYR A 42 23.91 24.32 29.93
CA TYR A 42 23.37 23.11 29.29
C TYR A 42 22.81 23.39 27.88
N CYS A 43 23.27 22.62 26.89
CA CYS A 43 22.96 22.88 25.48
C CYS A 43 21.51 22.60 25.04
N PHE A 44 20.64 22.12 25.94
CA PHE A 44 19.20 21.96 25.71
C PHE A 44 18.41 22.80 26.74
N PRO A 45 18.42 24.14 26.63
CA PRO A 45 17.68 25.00 27.57
C PRO A 45 16.18 24.69 27.60
N GLU A 46 15.61 24.21 26.49
CA GLU A 46 14.21 23.77 26.39
C GLU A 46 13.88 22.60 27.33
N ASN A 47 14.86 21.76 27.68
CA ASN A 47 14.67 20.62 28.58
C ASN A 47 14.75 21.01 30.05
N LEU A 48 15.06 22.28 30.36
CA LEU A 48 15.18 22.77 31.74
C LEU A 48 13.86 23.33 32.32
N VAL A 49 12.76 23.27 31.56
CA VAL A 49 11.43 23.67 32.05
C VAL A 49 11.00 22.74 33.18
N GLY A 50 10.66 23.29 34.36
CA GLY A 50 10.32 22.50 35.55
C GLY A 50 11.52 22.09 36.41
N MET A 51 12.76 22.37 35.98
CA MET A 51 13.97 22.00 36.70
C MET A 51 14.09 22.77 38.03
N GLN A 52 13.70 24.05 38.05
CA GLN A 52 13.72 24.87 39.26
C GLN A 52 12.81 24.29 40.36
N GLU A 53 11.62 23.82 39.99
CA GLU A 53 10.65 23.16 40.85
C GLU A 53 11.16 21.80 41.33
N ALA A 54 11.75 20.99 40.43
CA ALA A 54 12.35 19.70 40.77
C ALA A 54 13.50 19.85 41.78
N ILE A 55 14.34 20.88 41.61
CA ILE A 55 15.42 21.22 42.54
C ILE A 55 14.87 21.66 43.89
N GLN A 56 13.84 22.52 43.91
CA GLN A 56 13.20 22.94 45.16
C GLN A 56 12.59 21.76 45.90
N GLN A 57 11.93 20.85 45.19
CA GLN A 57 11.33 19.65 45.76
C GLN A 57 12.39 18.68 46.28
N ALA A 58 13.52 18.53 45.57
CA ALA A 58 14.66 17.73 46.02
C ALA A 58 15.28 18.28 47.31
N ILE A 59 15.42 19.61 47.42
CA ILE A 59 15.88 20.29 48.64
C ILE A 59 14.88 20.10 49.79
N GLN A 60 13.58 20.24 49.52
CA GLN A 60 12.51 20.09 50.52
C GLN A 60 12.35 18.66 51.04
N SER A 61 12.63 17.66 50.20
CA SER A 61 12.53 16.23 50.58
C SER A 61 13.48 15.83 51.71
N GLY A 62 14.53 16.62 51.97
CA GLY A 62 15.52 16.37 53.01
C GLY A 62 16.45 15.17 52.76
N ALA A 63 16.18 14.35 51.75
CA ALA A 63 16.95 13.14 51.46
C ALA A 63 18.42 13.42 51.12
N ILE A 64 18.69 14.50 50.40
CA ILE A 64 20.05 14.94 50.01
C ILE A 64 20.81 15.52 51.22
N LEU A 65 20.09 16.10 52.19
CA LEU A 65 20.69 16.75 53.38
C LEU A 65 21.30 15.75 54.37
N GLN A 66 20.88 14.48 54.32
CA GLN A 66 21.37 13.42 55.22
C GLN A 66 22.66 12.75 54.73
N ILE A 67 23.10 13.03 53.49
CA ILE A 67 24.28 12.39 52.89
C ILE A 67 25.55 13.14 53.34
N GLN A 68 26.38 12.45 54.14
CA GLN A 68 27.64 12.99 54.67
C GLN A 68 28.85 12.67 53.77
N ASP A 69 28.82 11.53 53.07
CA ASP A 69 29.92 11.14 52.18
C ASP A 69 29.86 11.89 50.85
N ARG A 70 30.94 12.63 50.53
CA ARG A 70 31.00 13.53 49.37
C ARG A 70 30.96 12.79 48.03
N LYS A 71 31.54 11.59 47.95
CA LYS A 71 31.48 10.76 46.73
C LYS A 71 30.07 10.20 46.51
N THR A 72 29.44 9.72 47.57
CA THR A 72 28.03 9.29 47.55
C THR A 72 27.12 10.43 47.13
N LEU A 73 27.34 11.64 47.66
CA LEU A 73 26.59 12.83 47.26
C LEU A 73 26.75 13.13 45.76
N ALA A 74 27.96 13.08 45.22
CA ALA A 74 28.21 13.26 43.79
C ALA A 74 27.49 12.20 42.92
N ALA A 75 27.49 10.93 43.36
CA ALA A 75 26.79 9.86 42.65
C ALA A 75 25.25 10.04 42.67
N VAL A 76 24.68 10.44 43.81
CA VAL A 76 23.24 10.73 43.92
C VAL A 76 22.84 11.93 43.07
N LEU A 77 23.65 13.00 43.07
CA LEU A 77 23.41 14.16 42.22
C LEU A 77 23.51 13.81 40.73
N THR A 78 24.49 12.98 40.35
CA THR A 78 24.62 12.44 38.98
C THR A 78 23.37 11.68 38.55
N ALA A 79 22.92 10.72 39.36
CA ALA A 79 21.71 9.95 39.05
C ALA A 79 20.46 10.84 38.96
N GLY A 80 20.36 11.86 39.83
CA GLY A 80 19.28 12.84 39.81
C GLY A 80 19.23 13.65 38.51
N VAL A 81 20.36 14.26 38.11
CA VAL A 81 20.40 15.08 36.88
C VAL A 81 20.27 14.25 35.61
N GLN A 82 20.88 13.05 35.57
CA GLN A 82 20.73 12.13 34.44
C GLN A 82 19.29 11.61 34.32
N GLY A 83 18.62 11.29 35.44
CA GLY A 83 17.24 10.84 35.43
C GLY A 83 16.25 11.96 35.05
N ALA A 84 16.49 13.19 35.51
CA ALA A 84 15.63 14.33 35.21
C ALA A 84 15.76 14.81 33.76
N LEU A 85 16.97 14.85 33.22
CA LEU A 85 17.24 15.38 31.86
C LEU A 85 17.42 14.30 30.80
N ASN A 86 17.43 13.03 31.19
CA ASN A 86 17.68 11.88 30.33
C ASN A 86 18.97 12.02 29.48
N ASP A 87 20.01 12.62 30.06
CA ASP A 87 21.27 12.91 29.37
C ASP A 87 22.45 12.23 30.10
N PRO A 88 23.01 11.14 29.55
CA PRO A 88 24.06 10.37 30.21
C PRO A 88 25.40 11.11 30.29
N ARG A 89 25.55 12.26 29.60
CA ARG A 89 26.79 13.06 29.61
C ARG A 89 26.92 13.91 30.87
N LEU A 90 25.80 14.18 31.55
CA LEU A 90 25.79 14.92 32.81
C LEU A 90 26.39 14.07 33.91
N ALA A 91 27.43 14.56 34.56
CA ALA A 91 28.09 13.84 35.66
C ALA A 91 28.62 14.79 36.71
N VAL A 92 28.29 14.55 37.97
CA VAL A 92 28.80 15.27 39.13
C VAL A 92 29.92 14.45 39.77
N THR A 93 31.08 15.05 40.00
CA THR A 93 32.23 14.41 40.63
C THR A 93 32.77 15.23 41.79
N TYR A 94 33.39 14.55 42.75
CA TYR A 94 34.09 15.19 43.88
C TYR A 94 35.60 14.95 43.75
N GLU A 95 36.34 16.01 43.41
CA GLU A 95 37.77 15.98 43.08
C GLU A 95 38.49 17.17 43.74
N PRO A 96 38.83 17.08 45.04
CA PRO A 96 39.38 18.20 45.80
C PRO A 96 40.77 18.67 45.34
N ASN A 97 41.51 17.81 44.64
CA ASN A 97 42.85 18.10 44.11
C ASN A 97 42.87 18.13 42.57
N TYR A 98 41.74 18.42 41.92
CA TYR A 98 41.69 18.50 40.47
C TYR A 98 42.55 19.64 39.95
N VAL A 99 43.51 19.32 39.10
CA VAL A 99 44.27 20.28 38.31
C VAL A 99 43.90 20.04 36.86
N GLN A 100 43.32 21.05 36.21
CA GLN A 100 42.99 20.96 34.80
C GLN A 100 44.28 20.88 33.98
N VAL A 101 44.52 19.73 33.36
CA VAL A 101 45.59 19.59 32.38
C VAL A 101 45.06 20.08 31.04
N LEU A 102 45.36 21.32 30.68
CA LEU A 102 45.07 21.85 29.34
C LEU A 102 46.08 21.24 28.35
N PRO A 103 45.63 20.50 27.33
CA PRO A 103 46.52 20.05 26.26
C PRO A 103 47.11 21.27 25.54
N PRO A 104 48.36 21.20 25.06
CA PRO A 104 48.94 22.28 24.26
C PRO A 104 48.12 22.49 22.98
N LEU A 105 47.86 23.75 22.63
CA LEU A 105 47.11 24.09 21.42
C LEU A 105 47.92 23.63 20.20
N LEU A 106 47.41 22.69 19.40
CA LEU A 106 48.15 22.12 18.27
C LEU A 106 48.74 23.18 17.32
N PRO A 107 48.02 24.26 16.94
CA PRO A 107 48.57 25.29 16.06
C PRO A 107 49.81 26.00 16.60
N SER A 108 50.11 25.98 17.90
CA SER A 108 51.29 26.63 18.47
C SER A 108 52.57 25.76 18.40
N LEU A 109 52.49 24.52 17.93
CA LEU A 109 53.65 23.64 17.78
C LEU A 109 54.49 24.01 16.53
N PRO A 110 55.80 23.71 16.54
CA PRO A 110 56.66 23.84 15.35
C PRO A 110 56.15 23.00 14.17
N VAL A 111 56.37 23.49 12.95
CA VAL A 111 55.90 22.85 11.71
C VAL A 111 56.41 21.42 11.59
N GLU A 112 57.63 21.12 12.00
CA GLU A 112 58.22 19.78 11.93
C GLU A 112 57.48 18.78 12.83
N GLN A 113 57.05 19.23 14.02
CA GLN A 113 56.26 18.40 14.94
C GLN A 113 54.86 18.15 14.38
N LEU A 114 54.25 19.17 13.77
CA LEU A 114 52.94 19.05 13.13
C LEU A 114 52.98 18.10 11.92
N VAL A 115 54.02 18.18 11.10
CA VAL A 115 54.23 17.25 9.98
C VAL A 115 54.40 15.80 10.48
N ARG A 116 55.17 15.57 11.56
CA ARG A 116 55.32 14.24 12.18
C ARG A 116 53.99 13.70 12.70
N LEU A 117 53.20 14.57 13.36
CA LEU A 117 51.89 14.22 13.89
C LEU A 117 50.93 13.81 12.77
N VAL A 118 50.84 14.60 11.71
CA VAL A 118 50.04 14.28 10.52
C VAL A 118 50.47 12.94 9.93
N ARG A 119 51.78 12.76 9.69
CA ARG A 119 52.34 11.53 9.11
C ARG A 119 52.00 10.28 9.92
N ASN A 120 52.01 10.37 11.24
CA ASN A 120 51.69 9.24 12.12
C ASN A 120 50.17 9.01 12.25
N SER A 121 49.35 9.99 11.86
CA SER A 121 47.88 9.93 11.96
C SER A 121 47.17 9.61 10.64
N VAL A 122 47.91 9.52 9.54
CA VAL A 122 47.36 9.23 8.21
C VAL A 122 48.08 8.05 7.59
N LYS A 123 47.32 7.05 7.13
CA LYS A 123 47.83 5.97 6.29
C LYS A 123 47.14 6.02 4.93
N LEU A 124 47.93 5.87 3.88
CA LEU A 124 47.48 5.93 2.50
C LEU A 124 47.93 4.67 1.76
N ASP A 125 47.05 4.13 0.92
CA ASP A 125 47.37 3.05 -0.01
C ASP A 125 46.51 3.15 -1.27
N VAL A 126 46.94 2.52 -2.37
CA VAL A 126 46.10 2.27 -3.54
C VAL A 126 46.03 0.76 -3.71
N LEU A 127 44.86 0.21 -3.41
CA LEU A 127 44.60 -1.22 -3.43
C LEU A 127 44.34 -1.69 -4.87
N GLU A 128 44.23 -3.01 -5.04
CA GLU A 128 43.80 -3.65 -6.28
C GLU A 128 42.51 -3.00 -6.84
N ASN A 129 42.35 -3.03 -8.16
CA ASN A 129 41.24 -2.38 -8.90
C ASN A 129 41.19 -0.85 -8.76
N ASN A 130 42.34 -0.21 -8.49
CA ASN A 130 42.48 1.25 -8.37
C ASN A 130 41.60 1.85 -7.25
N VAL A 131 41.44 1.11 -6.15
CA VAL A 131 40.68 1.55 -4.97
C VAL A 131 41.60 2.34 -4.03
N GLY A 132 41.29 3.62 -3.78
CA GLY A 132 42.00 4.42 -2.79
C GLY A 132 41.69 3.96 -1.37
N TYR A 133 42.70 3.83 -0.53
CA TYR A 133 42.55 3.62 0.90
C TYR A 133 43.16 4.80 1.65
N LEU A 134 42.32 5.52 2.39
CA LEU A 134 42.73 6.65 3.21
C LEU A 134 42.27 6.40 4.65
N ARG A 135 43.21 6.23 5.56
CA ARG A 135 42.94 6.14 7.00
C ARG A 135 43.32 7.44 7.67
N MET A 136 42.41 7.97 8.48
CA MET A 136 42.68 9.11 9.35
C MET A 136 42.39 8.71 10.79
N ASP A 137 43.37 8.91 11.66
CA ASP A 137 43.26 8.67 13.11
C ASP A 137 42.85 9.94 13.86
N ARG A 138 42.88 11.10 13.17
CA ARG A 138 42.24 12.33 13.64
C ARG A 138 41.73 13.20 12.51
N ILE A 139 40.66 13.95 12.78
CA ILE A 139 40.20 15.01 11.88
C ILE A 139 41.03 16.27 12.08
N ILE A 140 41.65 16.76 11.01
CA ILE A 140 42.54 17.93 11.02
C ILE A 140 41.70 19.21 10.93
N GLY A 141 41.80 20.11 11.91
CA GLY A 141 41.05 21.36 11.95
C GLY A 141 41.60 22.47 11.06
N ALA A 142 40.79 23.54 10.90
CA ALA A 142 41.06 24.67 10.02
C ALA A 142 42.40 25.37 10.30
N GLY A 143 42.78 25.53 11.57
CA GLY A 143 44.03 26.19 11.95
C GLY A 143 45.29 25.43 11.49
N LEU A 144 45.24 24.09 11.51
CA LEU A 144 46.33 23.25 11.01
C LEU A 144 46.32 23.15 9.48
N LEU A 145 45.13 23.13 8.87
CA LEU A 145 44.96 23.17 7.42
C LEU A 145 45.52 24.47 6.82
N ALA A 146 45.37 25.61 7.49
CA ALA A 146 45.95 26.88 7.03
C ALA A 146 47.49 26.83 6.92
N LYS A 147 48.16 26.06 7.80
CA LYS A 147 49.63 25.91 7.83
C LYS A 147 50.16 24.80 6.92
N LEU A 148 49.46 23.67 6.86
CA LEU A 148 49.93 22.45 6.17
C LEU A 148 49.13 22.10 4.91
N GLY A 149 48.12 22.89 4.53
CA GLY A 149 47.20 22.59 3.43
C GLY A 149 47.88 22.16 2.13
N PRO A 150 48.85 22.92 1.59
CA PRO A 150 49.58 22.51 0.38
C PRO A 150 50.29 21.17 0.53
N LEU A 151 50.93 20.93 1.68
CA LEU A 151 51.63 19.67 1.95
C LEU A 151 50.68 18.48 2.05
N LEU A 152 49.51 18.67 2.68
CA LEU A 152 48.46 17.65 2.78
C LEU A 152 47.89 17.33 1.39
N ARG A 153 47.62 18.36 0.58
CA ARG A 153 47.16 18.20 -0.80
C ARG A 153 48.17 17.39 -1.62
N ASP A 154 49.42 17.82 -1.65
CA ASP A 154 50.42 17.28 -2.57
C ASP A 154 50.86 15.86 -2.16
N ASN A 155 50.94 15.57 -0.86
CA ASN A 155 51.46 14.30 -0.35
C ASN A 155 50.41 13.25 0.00
N ILE A 156 49.15 13.66 0.22
CA ILE A 156 48.05 12.77 0.62
C ILE A 156 46.97 12.78 -0.45
N TRP A 157 46.33 13.92 -0.69
CA TRP A 157 45.13 13.97 -1.51
C TRP A 157 45.38 13.63 -2.98
N ASN A 158 46.37 14.27 -3.62
CA ASN A 158 46.66 14.08 -5.04
C ASN A 158 47.01 12.61 -5.39
N LYS A 159 47.51 11.84 -4.41
CA LYS A 159 47.84 10.43 -4.59
C LYS A 159 46.64 9.49 -4.64
N VAL A 160 45.47 9.90 -4.14
CA VAL A 160 44.26 9.08 -4.15
C VAL A 160 43.09 9.73 -4.87
N ALA A 161 43.16 11.02 -5.21
CA ALA A 161 42.10 11.73 -5.92
C ALA A 161 41.72 11.08 -7.26
N HIS A 162 42.68 10.46 -7.94
CA HIS A 162 42.50 9.83 -9.25
C HIS A 162 41.98 8.38 -9.19
N THR A 163 41.85 7.79 -8.00
CA THR A 163 41.32 6.42 -7.82
C THR A 163 39.88 6.29 -8.30
N SER A 164 39.41 5.07 -8.62
CA SER A 164 38.06 4.80 -9.12
C SER A 164 37.00 4.84 -8.01
N SER A 165 37.38 4.39 -6.81
CA SER A 165 36.57 4.35 -5.61
C SER A 165 37.45 4.48 -4.35
N MET A 166 36.85 4.83 -3.22
CA MET A 166 37.57 5.15 -1.98
C MET A 166 37.03 4.38 -0.78
N ILE A 167 37.94 3.82 0.02
CA ILE A 167 37.69 3.37 1.38
C ILE A 167 38.31 4.39 2.34
N PHE A 168 37.45 5.12 3.05
CA PHE A 168 37.83 6.10 4.05
C PHE A 168 37.71 5.49 5.46
N ASP A 169 38.85 5.14 6.05
CA ASP A 169 38.91 4.36 7.28
C ASP A 169 39.00 5.27 8.51
N LEU A 170 37.88 5.37 9.23
CA LEU A 170 37.71 6.13 10.47
C LEU A 170 37.66 5.22 11.71
N ARG A 171 37.94 3.91 11.59
CA ARG A 171 37.87 2.95 12.71
C ARG A 171 38.78 3.31 13.88
N TYR A 172 39.80 4.11 13.64
CA TYR A 172 40.81 4.51 14.63
C TYR A 172 40.75 6.01 14.98
N SER A 173 39.80 6.74 14.39
CA SER A 173 39.59 8.17 14.66
C SER A 173 38.99 8.40 16.04
N THR A 174 39.83 8.79 17.00
CA THR A 174 39.44 9.01 18.41
C THR A 174 39.57 10.48 18.85
N ALA A 175 40.12 11.34 17.98
CA ALA A 175 40.34 12.75 18.24
C ALA A 175 40.12 13.57 16.96
N GLY A 176 39.95 14.89 17.09
CA GLY A 176 39.84 15.78 15.93
C GLY A 176 39.09 17.06 16.26
N GLU A 177 39.11 17.99 15.30
CA GLU A 177 38.45 19.29 15.42
C GLU A 177 37.25 19.38 14.47
N HIS A 178 36.11 19.87 14.96
CA HIS A 178 34.88 20.05 14.16
C HIS A 178 35.07 21.00 12.98
N SER A 179 35.98 21.97 13.09
CA SER A 179 36.36 22.88 12.01
C SER A 179 36.94 22.19 10.77
N GLY A 180 37.36 20.92 10.88
CA GLY A 180 37.84 20.10 9.76
C GLY A 180 36.73 19.41 8.96
N VAL A 181 35.52 19.27 9.51
CA VAL A 181 34.39 18.57 8.88
C VAL A 181 34.01 19.20 7.53
N PRO A 182 33.86 20.54 7.41
CA PRO A 182 33.59 21.21 6.14
C PRO A 182 34.56 20.85 5.02
N PHE A 183 35.84 20.70 5.34
CA PHE A 183 36.87 20.38 4.37
C PHE A 183 36.66 18.98 3.79
N ILE A 184 36.51 17.97 4.64
CA ILE A 184 36.34 16.59 4.20
C ILE A 184 35.07 16.44 3.37
N VAL A 185 33.94 16.97 3.85
CA VAL A 185 32.68 16.89 3.10
C VAL A 185 32.78 17.60 1.75
N SER A 186 33.49 18.72 1.68
CA SER A 186 33.73 19.43 0.42
C SER A 186 34.52 18.60 -0.59
N TYR A 187 35.58 17.89 -0.17
CA TYR A 187 36.36 17.03 -1.07
C TYR A 187 35.51 15.91 -1.70
N PHE A 188 34.50 15.41 -0.99
CA PHE A 188 33.60 14.37 -1.47
C PHE A 188 32.30 14.89 -2.10
N SER A 189 32.12 16.20 -2.23
CA SER A 189 30.94 16.82 -2.83
C SER A 189 31.26 17.48 -4.17
N ASP A 190 30.23 17.74 -4.98
CA ASP A 190 30.36 18.55 -6.21
C ASP A 190 30.51 20.05 -5.86
N PRO A 191 31.07 20.88 -6.75
CA PRO A 191 31.20 22.34 -6.54
C PRO A 191 29.88 23.12 -6.68
N GLY A 192 28.74 22.42 -6.77
CA GLY A 192 27.40 22.99 -6.98
C GLY A 192 26.86 23.78 -5.78
N PRO A 193 25.55 23.77 -5.49
CA PRO A 193 25.01 24.53 -4.35
C PRO A 193 25.69 24.10 -3.06
N LEU A 194 25.99 25.06 -2.19
CA LEU A 194 26.60 24.79 -0.90
C LEU A 194 25.66 23.89 -0.09
N ILE A 195 26.24 22.86 0.52
CA ILE A 195 25.52 21.89 1.33
C ILE A 195 25.64 22.34 2.78
N HIS A 196 24.50 22.51 3.45
CA HIS A 196 24.46 22.71 4.89
C HIS A 196 24.82 21.36 5.55
N ILE A 197 25.97 21.31 6.22
CA ILE A 197 26.53 20.10 6.79
C ILE A 197 25.94 19.84 8.17
N ASP A 198 25.99 20.86 9.04
CA ASP A 198 25.65 20.74 10.45
C ASP A 198 25.37 22.12 11.04
N THR A 199 24.52 22.19 12.05
CA THR A 199 24.27 23.39 12.85
C THR A 199 24.72 23.12 14.29
N VAL A 200 25.72 23.86 14.76
CA VAL A 200 26.27 23.72 16.10
C VAL A 200 25.81 24.87 16.98
N TYR A 201 25.09 24.56 18.05
CA TYR A 201 24.66 25.53 19.06
C TYR A 201 25.57 25.44 20.28
N ASP A 202 26.25 26.53 20.66
CA ASP A 202 27.04 26.67 21.90
C ASP A 202 26.26 27.55 22.90
N ARG A 203 25.90 26.95 24.03
CA ARG A 203 25.06 27.57 25.06
C ARG A 203 25.77 28.68 25.85
N PRO A 204 27.03 28.52 26.29
CA PRO A 204 27.75 29.59 27.01
C PRO A 204 27.88 30.89 26.22
N SER A 205 28.19 30.83 24.92
CA SER A 205 28.23 32.03 24.07
C SER A 205 26.86 32.40 23.48
N ASN A 206 25.86 31.54 23.67
CA ASN A 206 24.53 31.65 23.07
C ASN A 206 24.59 31.90 21.56
N SER A 207 25.47 31.17 20.87
CA SER A 207 25.76 31.34 19.45
C SER A 207 25.50 30.06 18.68
N THR A 208 24.96 30.21 17.48
CA THR A 208 24.79 29.12 16.52
C THR A 208 25.77 29.29 15.37
N GLU A 209 26.59 28.27 15.13
CA GLU A 209 27.51 28.19 13.99
C GLU A 209 26.96 27.19 12.97
N GLU A 210 26.82 27.62 11.72
CA GLU A 210 26.45 26.74 10.62
C GLU A 210 27.69 26.30 9.85
N LEU A 211 27.84 24.99 9.67
CA LEU A 211 28.89 24.38 8.90
C LEU A 211 28.42 24.16 7.46
N TRP A 212 29.13 24.73 6.50
CA TRP A 212 28.80 24.65 5.08
C TRP A 212 29.96 24.05 4.28
N THR A 213 29.65 23.38 3.16
CA THR A 213 30.71 23.07 2.18
C THR A 213 31.33 24.36 1.63
N MET A 214 32.59 24.28 1.21
CA MET A 214 33.28 25.42 0.59
C MET A 214 32.96 25.45 -0.91
N SER A 215 32.83 26.64 -1.48
CA SER A 215 32.61 26.84 -2.93
C SER A 215 33.86 26.49 -3.75
N SER A 216 35.04 26.92 -3.29
CA SER A 216 36.33 26.68 -3.95
C SER A 216 37.29 25.94 -3.02
N ILE A 217 37.94 24.90 -3.55
CA ILE A 217 39.02 24.18 -2.87
C ILE A 217 40.26 24.17 -3.77
N THR A 218 41.46 24.28 -3.19
CA THR A 218 42.74 24.40 -3.91
C THR A 218 43.24 23.07 -4.52
N ALA A 219 42.34 22.10 -4.69
CA ALA A 219 42.62 20.72 -5.06
C ALA A 219 41.45 20.14 -5.88
N GLU A 220 41.69 19.05 -6.61
CA GLU A 220 40.62 18.36 -7.34
C GLU A 220 39.61 17.73 -6.36
N ARG A 221 38.31 17.90 -6.59
CA ARG A 221 37.28 17.21 -5.80
C ARG A 221 37.20 15.75 -6.23
N TYR A 222 36.94 14.84 -5.29
CA TYR A 222 36.64 13.44 -5.62
C TYR A 222 35.30 13.31 -6.36
N GLY A 223 34.40 14.29 -6.14
CA GLY A 223 33.07 14.37 -6.73
C GLY A 223 32.10 13.35 -6.14
N LYS A 224 30.85 13.39 -6.57
CA LYS A 224 29.80 12.46 -6.10
C LYS A 224 29.72 11.12 -6.84
N LYS A 225 30.34 11.01 -8.02
CA LYS A 225 30.18 9.84 -8.91
C LYS A 225 30.97 8.61 -8.44
N LYS A 226 32.15 8.81 -7.86
CA LYS A 226 33.03 7.73 -7.41
C LYS A 226 32.53 7.17 -6.08
N ASP A 227 32.43 5.84 -5.98
CA ASP A 227 31.99 5.19 -4.76
C ASP A 227 32.87 5.55 -3.56
N LEU A 228 32.22 5.74 -2.40
CA LEU A 228 32.87 6.03 -1.13
C LEU A 228 32.29 5.12 -0.05
N ILE A 229 33.17 4.37 0.59
CA ILE A 229 32.84 3.60 1.79
C ILE A 229 33.56 4.22 2.98
N ILE A 230 32.85 4.39 4.09
CA ILE A 230 33.44 4.83 5.36
C ILE A 230 33.48 3.65 6.32
N LEU A 231 34.65 3.38 6.91
CA LEU A 231 34.77 2.34 7.93
C LEU A 231 34.66 2.92 9.33
N THR A 232 33.78 2.36 10.16
CA THR A 232 33.58 2.78 11.56
C THR A 232 33.81 1.64 12.54
N SER A 233 34.19 1.99 13.78
CA SER A 233 34.26 1.04 14.90
C SER A 233 33.65 1.68 16.15
N LYS A 234 33.49 0.89 17.23
CA LYS A 234 33.10 1.40 18.56
C LYS A 234 34.04 2.47 19.13
N ARG A 235 35.22 2.69 18.53
CA ARG A 235 36.18 3.74 18.93
C ARG A 235 36.08 5.02 18.10
N THR A 236 35.36 4.99 16.97
CA THR A 236 35.19 6.18 16.13
C THR A 236 34.42 7.22 16.93
N MET A 237 34.99 8.42 17.13
CA MET A 237 34.44 9.41 18.06
C MET A 237 34.61 10.86 17.56
N GLY A 238 33.66 11.73 17.90
CA GLY A 238 33.74 13.19 17.73
C GLY A 238 33.59 13.64 16.27
N ALA A 239 34.48 14.51 15.79
CA ALA A 239 34.43 15.04 14.42
C ALA A 239 34.38 13.95 13.32
N ALA A 240 34.93 12.75 13.57
CA ALA A 240 34.84 11.64 12.64
C ALA A 240 33.42 11.05 12.54
N GLU A 241 32.66 11.08 13.63
CA GLU A 241 31.24 10.71 13.65
C GLU A 241 30.42 11.73 12.87
N ALA A 242 30.68 13.03 13.03
CA ALA A 242 30.03 14.08 12.25
C ALA A 242 30.24 13.89 10.74
N VAL A 243 31.47 13.55 10.30
CA VAL A 243 31.77 13.24 8.89
C VAL A 243 30.99 12.00 8.41
N ALA A 244 31.06 10.90 9.16
CA ALA A 244 30.39 9.65 8.79
C ALA A 244 28.86 9.83 8.73
N TYR A 245 28.28 10.53 9.70
CA TYR A 245 26.86 10.83 9.77
C TYR A 245 26.42 11.67 8.58
N THR A 246 27.11 12.78 8.31
CA THR A 246 26.78 13.69 7.21
C THR A 246 26.86 12.96 5.86
N LEU A 247 27.98 12.28 5.57
CA LEU A 247 28.16 11.61 4.28
C LEU A 247 27.22 10.42 4.08
N LYS A 248 26.82 9.75 5.17
CA LYS A 248 25.77 8.73 5.14
C LYS A 248 24.42 9.33 4.73
N HIS A 249 23.99 10.38 5.41
CA HIS A 249 22.66 10.98 5.20
C HIS A 249 22.57 11.82 3.92
N LEU A 250 23.70 12.26 3.36
CA LEU A 250 23.78 12.81 2.00
C LEU A 250 23.69 11.74 0.89
N LYS A 251 23.53 10.45 1.24
CA LYS A 251 23.67 9.32 0.31
C LYS A 251 24.99 9.41 -0.49
N ARG A 252 26.06 9.88 0.17
CA ARG A 252 27.38 10.03 -0.45
C ARG A 252 28.29 8.86 -0.11
N ALA A 253 28.17 8.31 1.09
CA ALA A 253 29.00 7.20 1.55
C ALA A 253 28.18 6.07 2.17
N ILE A 254 28.59 4.84 1.89
CA ILE A 254 28.08 3.66 2.60
C ILE A 254 28.95 3.46 3.84
N VAL A 255 28.34 3.42 5.02
CA VAL A 255 29.05 3.22 6.28
C VAL A 255 29.11 1.73 6.60
N VAL A 256 30.30 1.17 6.75
CA VAL A 256 30.53 -0.27 6.97
C VAL A 256 31.34 -0.46 8.26
N GLY A 257 30.86 -1.31 9.17
CA GLY A 257 31.56 -1.59 10.42
C GLY A 257 30.61 -1.62 11.60
N GLU A 258 31.06 -1.11 12.75
CA GLU A 258 30.27 -1.08 13.98
C GLU A 258 29.66 0.31 14.19
N ARG A 259 28.63 0.38 15.04
CA ARG A 259 28.16 1.64 15.61
C ARG A 259 29.32 2.38 16.29
N SER A 260 29.44 3.67 16.03
CA SER A 260 30.48 4.53 16.60
C SER A 260 30.26 4.82 18.10
N ALA A 261 31.21 5.50 18.76
CA ALA A 261 31.23 5.66 20.21
C ALA A 261 30.06 6.49 20.79
N GLY A 262 29.50 7.42 20.02
CA GLY A 262 28.50 8.37 20.51
C GLY A 262 29.12 9.51 21.32
N GLY A 263 30.03 10.25 20.71
CA GLY A 263 30.71 11.37 21.35
C GLY A 263 29.81 12.60 21.57
N SER A 264 30.45 13.74 21.80
CA SER A 264 29.77 15.03 21.92
C SER A 264 30.60 16.13 21.29
N VAL A 265 29.94 17.17 20.78
CA VAL A 265 30.62 18.31 20.16
C VAL A 265 31.52 19.00 21.17
N LYS A 266 30.99 19.30 22.36
CA LYS A 266 31.72 19.95 23.44
C LYS A 266 31.09 19.66 24.79
N VAL A 267 31.90 19.11 25.70
CA VAL A 267 31.58 18.95 27.11
C VAL A 267 32.55 19.79 27.94
N GLN A 268 32.04 20.44 28.99
CA GLN A 268 32.84 21.26 29.88
C GLN A 268 32.67 20.77 31.32
N LYS A 269 33.79 20.63 32.02
CA LYS A 269 33.82 20.34 33.45
C LYS A 269 33.90 21.65 34.21
N ILE A 270 32.84 21.99 34.93
CA ILE A 270 32.67 23.26 35.62
C ILE A 270 32.75 23.00 37.12
N LYS A 271 33.55 23.79 37.83
CA LYS A 271 33.71 23.68 39.28
C LYS A 271 32.45 24.21 39.97
N MET A 272 31.94 23.47 40.95
CA MET A 272 30.78 23.85 41.75
C MET A 272 31.24 24.36 43.11
N THR A 273 31.01 25.63 43.41
CA THR A 273 31.49 26.35 44.60
C THR A 273 32.99 26.12 44.89
N ASP A 274 33.52 26.67 45.98
CA ASP A 274 34.88 26.32 46.46
C ASP A 274 34.88 25.04 47.31
N SER A 275 34.16 24.01 46.85
CA SER A 275 33.86 22.81 47.64
C SER A 275 34.61 21.55 47.20
N GLY A 276 35.26 21.58 46.03
CA GLY A 276 35.90 20.42 45.40
C GLY A 276 34.95 19.56 44.56
N PHE A 277 33.69 19.97 44.36
CA PHE A 277 32.76 19.34 43.42
C PHE A 277 32.87 19.94 42.01
N TYR A 278 32.56 19.14 41.00
CA TYR A 278 32.51 19.54 39.60
C TYR A 278 31.29 18.91 38.93
N ILE A 279 30.70 19.60 37.98
CA ILE A 279 29.70 19.05 37.07
C ILE A 279 30.24 19.08 35.64
N THR A 280 30.11 17.95 34.94
CA THR A 280 30.39 17.84 33.52
C THR A 280 29.10 18.10 32.77
N VAL A 281 29.09 19.13 31.92
CA VAL A 281 27.91 19.61 31.20
C VAL A 281 28.20 19.58 29.70
N PRO A 282 27.32 19.02 28.85
CA PRO A 282 27.38 19.24 27.42
C PRO A 282 26.97 20.69 27.14
N VAL A 283 27.93 21.47 26.64
CA VAL A 283 27.75 22.93 26.45
C VAL A 283 27.49 23.31 25.01
N ALA A 284 27.77 22.40 24.06
CA ALA A 284 27.36 22.55 22.69
C ALA A 284 26.65 21.28 22.19
N ARG A 285 25.81 21.44 21.16
CA ARG A 285 25.15 20.33 20.44
C ARG A 285 25.19 20.55 18.94
N SER A 286 25.23 19.45 18.20
CA SER A 286 25.04 19.37 16.75
C SER A 286 23.58 19.06 16.42
N VAL A 287 23.07 19.65 15.35
CA VAL A 287 21.77 19.37 14.76
C VAL A 287 21.97 19.24 13.26
N SER A 288 21.76 18.04 12.73
CA SER A 288 21.86 17.82 11.30
C SER A 288 20.69 18.48 10.56
N PRO A 289 20.96 19.30 9.54
CA PRO A 289 19.90 19.91 8.72
C PRO A 289 19.16 18.90 7.84
N ILE A 290 19.70 17.69 7.67
CA ILE A 290 19.09 16.63 6.84
C ILE A 290 18.08 15.82 7.66
N THR A 291 18.44 15.45 8.90
CA THR A 291 17.63 14.54 9.72
C THR A 291 16.91 15.24 10.88
N GLY A 292 17.30 16.47 11.22
CA GLY A 292 16.87 17.14 12.46
C GLY A 292 17.42 16.49 13.74
N GLN A 293 18.32 15.51 13.62
CA GLN A 293 18.89 14.72 14.72
C GLN A 293 20.40 14.94 14.84
N SER A 294 21.01 14.33 15.87
CA SER A 294 22.45 14.37 16.12
C SER A 294 23.06 12.98 16.09
N TRP A 295 24.35 12.91 15.76
CA TRP A 295 25.19 11.72 15.93
C TRP A 295 25.66 11.53 17.38
N GLU A 296 25.56 12.56 18.21
CA GLU A 296 26.02 12.57 19.59
C GLU A 296 25.29 11.53 20.46
N VAL A 297 25.96 11.02 21.49
CA VAL A 297 25.47 10.02 22.46
C VAL A 297 25.19 8.63 21.87
N SER A 298 24.41 8.55 20.80
CA SER A 298 23.99 7.28 20.19
C SER A 298 24.98 6.72 19.18
N GLY A 299 25.86 7.59 18.65
CA GLY A 299 26.78 7.25 17.58
C GLY A 299 26.09 7.02 16.23
N VAL A 300 26.90 6.95 15.18
CA VAL A 300 26.48 6.66 13.82
C VAL A 300 26.25 5.16 13.68
N ALA A 301 25.01 4.77 13.39
CA ALA A 301 24.72 3.40 12.99
C ALA A 301 25.31 3.12 11.58
N PRO A 302 25.99 2.00 11.36
CA PRO A 302 26.50 1.63 10.04
C PRO A 302 25.33 1.29 9.09
N SER A 303 25.54 1.44 7.78
CA SER A 303 24.65 0.91 6.74
C SER A 303 24.82 -0.62 6.61
N VAL A 304 26.05 -1.12 6.76
CA VAL A 304 26.37 -2.55 6.81
C VAL A 304 27.03 -2.85 8.15
N ASN A 305 26.29 -3.51 9.04
CA ASN A 305 26.75 -3.82 10.39
C ASN A 305 27.67 -5.05 10.36
N ILE A 306 28.96 -4.84 10.63
CA ILE A 306 29.95 -5.91 10.65
C ILE A 306 31.04 -5.62 11.68
N VAL A 307 31.70 -6.66 12.17
CA VAL A 307 32.79 -6.48 13.13
C VAL A 307 33.90 -5.64 12.50
N ALA A 308 34.40 -4.63 13.23
CA ALA A 308 35.33 -3.64 12.68
C ALA A 308 36.60 -4.25 12.06
N LYS A 309 37.02 -5.45 12.50
CA LYS A 309 38.17 -6.19 11.93
C LYS A 309 37.92 -6.64 10.48
N GLU A 310 36.69 -7.01 10.16
CA GLU A 310 36.27 -7.55 8.85
C GLU A 310 35.76 -6.47 7.90
N ALA A 311 35.50 -5.26 8.40
CA ALA A 311 34.95 -4.14 7.64
C ALA A 311 35.74 -3.80 6.37
N LEU A 312 37.08 -3.88 6.39
CA LEU A 312 37.91 -3.59 5.21
C LEU A 312 37.73 -4.64 4.11
N MET A 313 37.65 -5.92 4.47
CA MET A 313 37.47 -7.01 3.51
C MET A 313 36.09 -6.91 2.85
N ASN A 314 35.05 -6.69 3.66
CA ASN A 314 33.69 -6.53 3.17
C ASN A 314 33.50 -5.27 2.34
N ALA A 315 34.16 -4.17 2.69
CA ALA A 315 34.16 -2.97 1.87
C ALA A 315 34.76 -3.20 0.47
N LYS A 316 35.81 -4.02 0.36
CA LYS A 316 36.37 -4.40 -0.95
C LYS A 316 35.36 -5.22 -1.77
N SER A 317 34.74 -6.24 -1.17
CA SER A 317 33.72 -7.05 -1.84
C SER A 317 32.53 -6.20 -2.29
N LEU A 318 32.08 -5.29 -1.43
CA LEU A 318 31.00 -4.35 -1.74
C LEU A 318 31.35 -3.44 -2.92
N LEU A 319 32.56 -2.88 -2.98
CA LEU A 319 32.99 -2.08 -4.13
C LEU A 319 33.05 -2.89 -5.42
N ALA A 320 33.44 -4.17 -5.36
CA ALA A 320 33.43 -5.03 -6.53
C ALA A 320 32.00 -5.20 -7.08
N VAL A 321 31.02 -5.51 -6.23
CA VAL A 321 29.60 -5.59 -6.63
C VAL A 321 29.13 -4.27 -7.21
N ARG A 322 29.40 -3.15 -6.55
CA ARG A 322 28.97 -1.82 -7.01
C ARG A 322 29.55 -1.42 -8.36
N SER A 323 30.79 -1.83 -8.64
CA SER A 323 31.42 -1.60 -9.93
C SER A 323 30.77 -2.38 -11.09
N ALA A 324 30.09 -3.49 -10.79
CA ALA A 324 29.37 -4.30 -11.76
C ALA A 324 27.95 -3.77 -12.07
N ILE A 325 27.33 -3.01 -11.14
CA ILE A 325 25.95 -2.52 -11.26
C ILE A 325 25.66 -1.85 -12.62
N PRO A 326 26.45 -0.88 -13.12
CA PRO A 326 26.13 -0.20 -14.38
C PRO A 326 26.10 -1.16 -15.57
N LYS A 327 27.01 -2.14 -15.60
CA LYS A 327 27.04 -3.17 -16.65
C LYS A 327 25.86 -4.13 -16.53
N ALA A 328 25.51 -4.53 -15.31
CA ALA A 328 24.37 -5.40 -15.05
C ALA A 328 23.06 -4.74 -15.50
N VAL A 329 22.84 -3.47 -15.14
CA VAL A 329 21.66 -2.69 -15.57
C VAL A 329 21.61 -2.55 -17.09
N GLN A 330 22.75 -2.29 -17.74
CA GLN A 330 22.82 -2.21 -19.20
C GLN A 330 22.53 -3.57 -19.86
N SER A 331 23.14 -4.65 -19.38
CA SER A 331 22.92 -6.02 -19.89
C SER A 331 21.44 -6.41 -19.77
N ILE A 332 20.81 -6.14 -18.63
CA ILE A 332 19.37 -6.35 -18.42
C ILE A 332 18.54 -5.50 -19.38
N SER A 333 18.91 -4.22 -19.56
CA SER A 333 18.24 -3.31 -20.48
C SER A 333 18.28 -3.84 -21.92
N ASP A 334 19.46 -4.27 -22.39
CA ASP A 334 19.66 -4.82 -23.73
C ASP A 334 18.86 -6.11 -23.95
N ILE A 335 18.82 -6.98 -22.92
CA ILE A 335 18.03 -8.22 -22.94
C ILE A 335 16.52 -7.91 -23.02
N ILE A 336 16.02 -6.96 -22.21
CA ILE A 336 14.60 -6.54 -22.25
C ILE A 336 14.26 -5.93 -23.61
N GLU A 337 15.09 -5.02 -24.13
CA GLU A 337 14.86 -4.35 -25.41
C GLU A 337 14.74 -5.35 -26.58
N ARG A 338 15.57 -6.40 -26.53
CA ARG A 338 15.64 -7.41 -27.59
C ARG A 338 14.54 -8.47 -27.48
N TYR A 339 14.22 -8.94 -26.28
CA TYR A 339 13.44 -10.17 -26.09
C TYR A 339 12.08 -9.99 -25.41
N TYR A 340 11.79 -8.86 -24.77
CA TYR A 340 10.53 -8.69 -24.05
C TYR A 340 9.34 -8.51 -25.00
N ALA A 341 8.27 -9.30 -24.77
CA ALA A 341 7.11 -9.37 -25.65
C ALA A 341 6.28 -8.06 -25.68
N PHE A 342 6.14 -7.36 -24.55
CA PHE A 342 5.40 -6.09 -24.48
C PHE A 342 6.27 -4.90 -24.94
N THR A 343 6.43 -4.80 -26.26
CA THR A 343 7.28 -3.78 -26.90
C THR A 343 6.88 -2.33 -26.59
N ASP A 344 5.60 -2.09 -26.32
CA ASP A 344 5.04 -0.80 -25.92
C ASP A 344 5.53 -0.35 -24.53
N ARG A 345 5.83 -1.30 -23.63
CA ARG A 345 6.31 -1.04 -22.27
C ARG A 345 7.83 -0.86 -22.19
N VAL A 346 8.57 -1.33 -23.20
CA VAL A 346 10.05 -1.29 -23.23
C VAL A 346 10.61 0.11 -22.99
N PRO A 347 10.20 1.19 -23.70
CA PRO A 347 10.81 2.51 -23.50
C PRO A 347 10.68 3.02 -22.06
N ALA A 348 9.53 2.78 -21.42
CA ALA A 348 9.29 3.15 -20.03
C ALA A 348 10.12 2.29 -19.06
N LEU A 349 10.19 0.98 -19.30
CA LEU A 349 11.04 0.06 -18.51
C LEU A 349 12.50 0.48 -18.52
N LEU A 350 13.05 0.74 -19.71
CA LEU A 350 14.46 1.15 -19.86
C LEU A 350 14.75 2.47 -19.14
N TYR A 351 13.85 3.45 -19.25
CA TYR A 351 13.99 4.71 -18.53
C TYR A 351 14.01 4.51 -17.00
N HIS A 352 13.07 3.71 -16.48
CA HIS A 352 12.97 3.44 -15.05
C HIS A 352 14.20 2.70 -14.51
N LEU A 353 14.67 1.66 -15.22
CA LEU A 353 15.88 0.91 -14.83
C LEU A 353 17.12 1.80 -14.81
N GLN A 354 17.27 2.71 -15.78
CA GLN A 354 18.39 3.65 -15.82
C GLN A 354 18.32 4.74 -14.73
N ALA A 355 17.10 5.14 -14.33
CA ALA A 355 16.87 6.16 -13.31
C ALA A 355 16.86 5.63 -11.87
N ALA A 356 16.93 4.30 -11.69
CA ALA A 356 16.82 3.66 -10.38
C ALA A 356 17.88 4.14 -9.37
N ASP A 357 17.45 4.45 -8.14
CA ASP A 357 18.36 4.74 -7.03
C ASP A 357 18.94 3.43 -6.46
N LEU A 358 20.13 3.09 -6.93
CA LEU A 358 20.88 1.88 -6.53
C LEU A 358 21.90 2.17 -5.41
N PHE A 359 21.78 3.29 -4.70
CA PHE A 359 22.70 3.63 -3.61
C PHE A 359 22.62 2.63 -2.45
N SER A 360 21.43 2.11 -2.15
CA SER A 360 21.21 1.15 -1.06
C SER A 360 21.64 -0.28 -1.37
N VAL A 361 22.00 -0.57 -2.62
CA VAL A 361 22.41 -1.92 -3.05
C VAL A 361 23.77 -2.26 -2.46
N ILE A 362 23.80 -3.32 -1.65
CA ILE A 362 25.02 -3.82 -0.99
C ILE A 362 25.40 -5.25 -1.36
N SER A 363 24.56 -5.95 -2.13
CA SER A 363 24.79 -7.31 -2.63
C SER A 363 24.13 -7.51 -4.00
N GLU A 364 24.45 -8.61 -4.69
CA GLU A 364 23.74 -8.99 -5.93
C GLU A 364 22.28 -9.38 -5.65
N GLU A 365 21.98 -9.94 -4.47
CA GLU A 365 20.62 -10.25 -4.05
C GLU A 365 19.76 -8.97 -3.90
N ASP A 366 20.32 -7.94 -3.27
CA ASP A 366 19.67 -6.64 -3.17
C ASP A 366 19.49 -6.00 -4.55
N LEU A 367 20.45 -6.19 -5.46
CA LEU A 367 20.37 -5.68 -6.83
C LEU A 367 19.23 -6.36 -7.58
N ALA A 368 19.16 -7.69 -7.58
CA ALA A 368 18.08 -8.44 -8.22
C ALA A 368 16.71 -8.02 -7.64
N THR A 369 16.60 -7.93 -6.32
CA THR A 369 15.37 -7.49 -5.64
C THR A 369 14.98 -6.08 -6.06
N LYS A 370 15.94 -5.15 -6.06
CA LYS A 370 15.68 -3.76 -6.42
C LYS A 370 15.28 -3.62 -7.89
N LEU A 371 15.97 -4.30 -8.81
CA LEU A 371 15.65 -4.26 -10.23
C LEU A 371 14.31 -4.96 -10.55
N ASN A 372 13.94 -6.02 -9.83
CA ASN A 372 12.60 -6.60 -9.91
C ASN A 372 11.53 -5.61 -9.45
N GLN A 373 11.76 -4.86 -8.37
CA GLN A 373 10.81 -3.84 -7.93
C GLN A 373 10.64 -2.75 -8.99
N GLU A 374 11.75 -2.26 -9.56
CA GLU A 374 11.70 -1.22 -10.60
C GLU A 374 11.07 -1.74 -11.91
N SER A 375 11.31 -2.98 -12.30
CA SER A 375 10.70 -3.56 -13.50
C SER A 375 9.20 -3.79 -13.33
N GLN A 376 8.76 -4.36 -12.21
CA GLN A 376 7.36 -4.70 -11.96
C GLN A 376 6.43 -3.48 -11.88
N VAL A 377 6.94 -2.30 -11.49
CA VAL A 377 6.17 -1.04 -11.51
C VAL A 377 5.65 -0.68 -12.90
N ILE A 378 6.36 -1.09 -13.96
CA ILE A 378 5.99 -0.79 -15.34
C ILE A 378 5.51 -2.04 -16.09
N SER A 379 6.15 -3.18 -15.86
CA SER A 379 5.83 -4.40 -16.58
C SER A 379 4.51 -5.00 -16.15
N GLU A 380 4.16 -4.96 -14.85
CA GLU A 380 3.04 -5.72 -14.27
C GLU A 380 2.97 -7.17 -14.80
N ASP A 381 4.14 -7.75 -15.13
CA ASP A 381 4.28 -9.05 -15.77
C ASP A 381 5.11 -9.95 -14.86
N PRO A 382 4.47 -10.90 -14.13
CA PRO A 382 5.15 -11.74 -13.16
C PRO A 382 6.17 -12.71 -13.81
N ARG A 383 6.13 -12.89 -15.13
CA ARG A 383 7.08 -13.73 -15.87
C ARG A 383 8.44 -13.04 -16.05
N LEU A 384 8.49 -11.71 -16.02
CA LEU A 384 9.73 -10.93 -16.10
C LEU A 384 10.40 -10.87 -14.72
N ILE A 385 11.41 -11.71 -14.50
CA ILE A 385 12.04 -11.84 -13.18
C ILE A 385 13.55 -12.01 -13.26
N ILE A 386 14.27 -11.35 -12.35
CA ILE A 386 15.71 -11.44 -12.17
C ILE A 386 15.99 -12.28 -10.92
N ARG A 387 16.86 -13.28 -11.02
CA ARG A 387 17.20 -14.20 -9.93
C ARG A 387 18.71 -14.40 -9.84
N LEU A 388 19.20 -14.78 -8.67
CA LEU A 388 20.55 -15.32 -8.53
C LEU A 388 20.59 -16.74 -9.10
N LYS A 389 21.68 -17.08 -9.77
CA LYS A 389 21.93 -18.44 -10.25
C LYS A 389 22.06 -19.36 -9.03
N ASP A 390 21.14 -20.31 -8.90
CA ASP A 390 21.24 -21.42 -7.96
C ASP A 390 21.87 -22.61 -8.73
N ASP A 391 22.84 -23.31 -8.13
CA ASP A 391 23.57 -24.44 -8.75
C ASP A 391 22.66 -25.61 -9.19
N ARG A 392 21.35 -25.51 -8.90
CA ARG A 392 20.29 -26.46 -9.30
C ARG A 392 19.65 -26.17 -10.66
N PHE A 393 19.89 -25.00 -11.25
CA PHE A 393 19.39 -24.63 -12.58
C PHE A 393 20.57 -24.39 -13.52
N ASP A 394 20.88 -25.38 -14.36
CA ASP A 394 21.89 -25.23 -15.40
C ASP A 394 21.31 -24.36 -16.52
N PHE A 395 21.50 -23.05 -16.40
CA PHE A 395 21.26 -22.12 -17.49
C PHE A 395 22.34 -22.37 -18.54
N THR A 396 21.99 -23.08 -19.60
CA THR A 396 22.87 -23.35 -20.74
C THR A 396 23.23 -22.01 -21.42
N ASP A 397 24.37 -21.46 -21.04
CA ASP A 397 25.12 -20.52 -21.87
C ASP A 397 25.60 -21.30 -23.10
N ASN A 398 24.91 -21.21 -24.24
CA ASN A 398 25.52 -21.48 -25.54
C ASN A 398 24.81 -20.68 -26.64
N GLU A 399 25.61 -19.90 -27.36
CA GLU A 399 25.29 -19.21 -28.61
C GLU A 399 25.04 -20.16 -29.79
N ASP A 400 24.96 -21.46 -29.57
CA ASP A 400 24.52 -22.44 -30.54
C ASP A 400 23.35 -23.22 -29.92
N PHE A 401 22.12 -22.93 -30.36
CA PHE A 401 21.15 -24.01 -30.51
C PHE A 401 21.71 -24.92 -31.61
N GLU A 402 22.67 -25.80 -31.28
CA GLU A 402 22.45 -27.17 -31.72
C GLU A 402 21.07 -27.49 -31.18
N GLU A 403 20.10 -27.71 -32.09
CA GLU A 403 18.81 -28.32 -31.82
C GLU A 403 18.94 -29.13 -30.54
N GLU A 404 18.43 -28.57 -29.44
CA GLU A 404 18.43 -29.25 -28.15
C GLU A 404 17.75 -30.56 -28.47
N LYS A 405 18.56 -31.62 -28.55
CA LYS A 405 18.24 -32.84 -29.28
C LYS A 405 16.77 -33.12 -29.06
N LEU A 406 15.98 -32.89 -30.13
CA LEU A 406 14.79 -33.67 -30.40
C LEU A 406 15.15 -35.04 -29.86
N HIS A 407 14.53 -35.40 -28.73
CA HIS A 407 14.60 -36.75 -28.22
C HIS A 407 14.37 -37.59 -29.45
N ASP A 408 15.40 -38.32 -29.88
CA ASP A 408 15.48 -39.02 -31.15
C ASP A 408 14.07 -39.51 -31.54
N ASP A 409 13.38 -38.73 -32.38
CA ASP A 409 11.96 -38.89 -32.69
C ASP A 409 11.74 -40.12 -33.60
N SER A 410 12.79 -40.92 -33.78
CA SER A 410 12.72 -42.29 -34.26
C SER A 410 11.86 -43.19 -33.37
N GLY A 411 11.53 -42.78 -32.14
CA GLY A 411 10.52 -43.44 -31.28
C GLY A 411 9.06 -43.13 -31.68
N PHE A 412 8.77 -41.93 -32.18
CA PHE A 412 7.40 -41.48 -32.49
C PHE A 412 6.91 -41.92 -33.87
N LEU A 413 7.86 -42.17 -34.80
CA LEU A 413 7.59 -42.72 -36.14
C LEU A 413 7.03 -44.16 -36.12
N GLY A 414 6.99 -44.82 -34.96
CA GLY A 414 6.43 -46.15 -34.77
C GLY A 414 5.10 -46.22 -34.01
N THR A 415 4.69 -45.15 -33.31
CA THR A 415 3.49 -45.16 -32.47
C THR A 415 2.24 -44.92 -33.29
N THR A 416 1.35 -45.91 -33.35
CA THR A 416 0.05 -45.75 -34.02
C THR A 416 -0.87 -44.85 -33.19
N ALA A 417 -1.79 -44.12 -33.82
CA ALA A 417 -2.79 -43.28 -33.14
C ALA A 417 -3.58 -43.99 -32.02
N GLY A 418 -3.61 -45.33 -32.00
CA GLY A 418 -4.20 -46.13 -30.93
C GLY A 418 -3.42 -46.14 -29.60
N GLU A 419 -2.17 -45.70 -29.60
CA GLU A 419 -1.36 -45.51 -28.39
C GLU A 419 -1.43 -44.05 -27.89
N LEU A 420 -1.80 -43.09 -28.76
CA LEU A 420 -1.87 -41.67 -28.46
C LEU A 420 -3.20 -41.24 -27.83
N PHE A 421 -4.31 -41.80 -28.29
CA PHE A 421 -5.65 -41.45 -27.82
C PHE A 421 -6.33 -42.67 -27.19
N LYS A 422 -6.71 -42.54 -25.92
CA LYS A 422 -7.58 -43.49 -25.25
C LYS A 422 -9.02 -42.98 -25.33
N VAL A 423 -9.90 -43.77 -25.93
CA VAL A 423 -11.31 -43.43 -26.18
C VAL A 423 -12.22 -44.48 -25.58
N GLU A 424 -13.17 -44.04 -24.74
CA GLU A 424 -14.16 -44.90 -24.09
C GLU A 424 -15.53 -44.20 -24.05
N ILE A 425 -16.62 -44.96 -23.98
CA ILE A 425 -17.96 -44.42 -23.68
C ILE A 425 -18.31 -44.85 -22.26
N LEU A 426 -18.39 -43.90 -21.36
CA LEU A 426 -18.74 -44.08 -19.96
C LEU A 426 -20.27 -44.15 -19.76
N ALA A 427 -20.69 -44.46 -18.54
CA ALA A 427 -22.09 -44.48 -18.17
C ALA A 427 -22.78 -43.12 -18.46
N GLY A 428 -24.06 -43.18 -18.81
CA GLY A 428 -24.85 -41.97 -19.12
C GLY A 428 -24.52 -41.33 -20.47
N ASN A 429 -24.01 -42.09 -21.45
CA ASN A 429 -23.66 -41.63 -22.79
C ASN A 429 -22.62 -40.48 -22.79
N THR A 430 -21.64 -40.59 -21.88
CA THR A 430 -20.54 -39.63 -21.76
C THR A 430 -19.31 -40.21 -22.45
N GLY A 431 -18.82 -39.53 -23.48
CA GLY A 431 -17.56 -39.85 -24.11
C GLY A 431 -16.38 -39.52 -23.21
N TYR A 432 -15.35 -40.35 -23.21
CA TYR A 432 -14.09 -40.12 -22.50
C TYR A 432 -12.94 -40.19 -23.49
N LEU A 433 -12.14 -39.12 -23.54
CA LEU A 433 -10.98 -38.96 -24.38
C LEU A 433 -9.78 -38.62 -23.49
N ARG A 434 -8.72 -39.41 -23.55
CA ARG A 434 -7.44 -39.09 -22.90
C ARG A 434 -6.32 -39.07 -23.93
N PHE A 435 -5.44 -38.09 -23.80
CA PHE A 435 -4.17 -38.03 -24.51
C PHE A 435 -3.15 -37.25 -23.66
N ASP A 436 -1.92 -37.75 -23.65
CA ASP A 436 -0.91 -37.30 -22.70
C ASP A 436 0.10 -36.29 -23.31
N MET A 437 -0.01 -36.00 -24.61
CA MET A 437 0.75 -34.92 -25.28
C MET A 437 0.01 -34.36 -26.51
N PHE A 438 0.29 -33.11 -26.85
CA PHE A 438 -0.07 -32.45 -28.11
C PHE A 438 0.99 -32.72 -29.18
N PHE A 439 0.56 -33.16 -30.37
CA PHE A 439 1.45 -33.59 -31.44
C PHE A 439 1.95 -32.42 -32.30
N ASP A 440 3.09 -32.61 -32.97
CA ASP A 440 3.68 -31.61 -33.85
C ASP A 440 2.88 -31.41 -35.15
N SER A 441 3.00 -30.21 -35.73
CA SER A 441 2.36 -29.83 -37.00
C SER A 441 2.69 -30.76 -38.18
N SER A 442 3.89 -31.33 -38.20
CA SER A 442 4.36 -32.25 -39.24
C SER A 442 3.61 -33.58 -39.27
N LEU A 443 3.08 -34.03 -38.12
CA LEU A 443 2.34 -35.29 -37.98
C LEU A 443 0.84 -35.14 -38.26
N VAL A 444 0.34 -33.92 -38.40
CA VAL A 444 -1.08 -33.61 -38.62
C VAL A 444 -1.64 -34.37 -39.85
N PRO A 445 -1.01 -34.36 -41.05
CA PRO A 445 -1.62 -34.99 -42.22
C PRO A 445 -1.83 -36.50 -42.08
N GLU A 446 -0.97 -37.18 -41.32
CA GLU A 446 -1.07 -38.63 -41.09
C GLU A 446 -2.04 -38.98 -39.97
N LEU A 447 -2.16 -38.12 -38.95
CA LEU A 447 -3.00 -38.35 -37.77
C LEU A 447 -4.46 -37.96 -37.97
N VAL A 448 -4.79 -37.02 -38.85
CA VAL A 448 -6.17 -36.53 -39.08
C VAL A 448 -7.13 -37.68 -39.43
N ASP A 449 -6.78 -38.52 -40.41
CA ASP A 449 -7.61 -39.67 -40.83
C ASP A 449 -7.79 -40.70 -39.70
N GLN A 450 -6.80 -40.84 -38.82
CA GLN A 450 -6.88 -41.75 -37.68
C GLN A 450 -7.70 -41.17 -36.54
N MET A 451 -7.59 -39.87 -36.26
CA MET A 451 -8.40 -39.16 -35.28
C MET A 451 -9.88 -39.20 -35.66
N GLU A 452 -10.21 -39.02 -36.93
CA GLU A 452 -11.58 -39.17 -37.44
C GLU A 452 -12.16 -40.54 -37.06
N LYS A 453 -11.47 -41.63 -37.43
CA LYS A 453 -11.98 -43.00 -37.22
C LYS A 453 -11.95 -43.47 -35.77
N ARG A 454 -10.96 -43.02 -34.98
CA ARG A 454 -10.72 -43.55 -33.62
C ARG A 454 -11.21 -42.66 -32.51
N VAL A 455 -11.34 -41.35 -32.73
CA VAL A 455 -11.76 -40.38 -31.73
C VAL A 455 -13.14 -39.84 -32.08
N TRP A 456 -13.27 -39.21 -33.25
CA TRP A 456 -14.47 -38.43 -33.56
C TRP A 456 -15.66 -39.30 -33.97
N GLU A 457 -15.48 -40.35 -34.76
CA GLU A 457 -16.53 -41.31 -35.12
C GLU A 457 -17.14 -42.01 -33.88
N PRO A 458 -16.36 -42.60 -32.94
CA PRO A 458 -16.93 -43.27 -31.76
C PRO A 458 -17.63 -42.33 -30.79
N LEU A 459 -17.18 -41.08 -30.69
CA LEU A 459 -17.73 -40.09 -29.75
C LEU A 459 -18.90 -39.29 -30.37
N ASN A 460 -19.21 -39.50 -31.65
CA ASN A 460 -20.15 -38.69 -32.40
C ASN A 460 -21.58 -38.70 -31.86
N ASP A 461 -22.01 -39.78 -31.21
CA ASP A 461 -23.38 -39.91 -30.67
C ASP A 461 -23.46 -39.64 -29.15
N THR A 462 -22.36 -39.21 -28.53
CA THR A 462 -22.33 -38.89 -27.09
C THR A 462 -22.97 -37.53 -26.80
N GLU A 463 -23.61 -37.41 -25.63
CA GLU A 463 -24.24 -36.15 -25.18
C GLU A 463 -23.23 -35.19 -24.53
N ASN A 464 -22.24 -35.77 -23.84
CA ASN A 464 -21.19 -35.07 -23.11
C ASN A 464 -19.84 -35.72 -23.42
N MET A 465 -18.75 -34.97 -23.29
CA MET A 465 -17.39 -35.49 -23.43
C MET A 465 -16.51 -35.01 -22.27
N ILE A 466 -15.77 -35.94 -21.69
CA ILE A 466 -14.68 -35.69 -20.75
C ILE A 466 -13.36 -35.81 -21.52
N ILE A 467 -12.54 -34.77 -21.50
CA ILE A 467 -11.16 -34.78 -21.98
C ILE A 467 -10.22 -34.82 -20.77
N ASP A 468 -9.43 -35.87 -20.65
CA ASP A 468 -8.54 -36.07 -19.52
C ASP A 468 -7.11 -35.64 -19.86
N LEU A 469 -6.70 -34.50 -19.29
CA LEU A 469 -5.36 -33.92 -19.43
C LEU A 469 -4.53 -34.05 -18.15
N ARG A 470 -4.96 -34.85 -17.17
CA ARG A 470 -4.26 -34.99 -15.88
C ARG A 470 -2.84 -35.55 -16.01
N TYR A 471 -2.50 -36.13 -17.15
CA TYR A 471 -1.17 -36.68 -17.43
C TYR A 471 -0.50 -35.95 -18.61
N ASN A 472 -1.09 -34.85 -19.07
CA ASN A 472 -0.68 -34.20 -20.30
C ASN A 472 0.48 -33.23 -20.09
N THR A 473 1.65 -33.52 -20.65
CA THR A 473 2.87 -32.72 -20.44
C THR A 473 3.07 -31.61 -21.48
N GLY A 474 2.06 -31.31 -22.30
CA GLY A 474 2.11 -30.25 -23.31
C GLY A 474 2.42 -30.76 -24.72
N GLY A 475 3.10 -29.94 -25.53
CA GLY A 475 3.45 -30.27 -26.92
C GLY A 475 3.45 -29.04 -27.83
N SER A 476 2.93 -29.16 -29.05
CA SER A 476 2.90 -28.07 -30.05
C SER A 476 1.54 -27.36 -30.14
N SER A 477 1.53 -26.02 -30.09
CA SER A 477 0.31 -25.21 -30.25
C SER A 477 -0.32 -25.33 -31.65
N ALA A 478 0.36 -25.92 -32.63
CA ALA A 478 -0.23 -26.19 -33.94
C ALA A 478 -1.40 -27.20 -33.86
N SER A 479 -1.25 -28.28 -33.09
CA SER A 479 -2.32 -29.29 -32.92
C SER A 479 -3.48 -28.80 -32.04
N LEU A 480 -3.24 -27.80 -31.20
CA LEU A 480 -4.26 -27.14 -30.39
C LEU A 480 -5.40 -26.58 -31.26
N SER A 481 -5.06 -25.84 -32.33
CA SER A 481 -6.06 -25.28 -33.26
C SER A 481 -6.89 -26.34 -33.99
N TYR A 482 -6.29 -27.50 -34.27
CA TYR A 482 -6.99 -28.64 -34.88
C TYR A 482 -8.01 -29.25 -33.93
N ILE A 483 -7.63 -29.55 -32.68
CA ILE A 483 -8.54 -30.12 -31.69
C ILE A 483 -9.69 -29.16 -31.41
N LEU A 484 -9.41 -27.86 -31.21
CA LEU A 484 -10.45 -26.84 -31.01
C LEU A 484 -11.41 -26.75 -32.20
N SER A 485 -10.94 -26.93 -33.43
CA SER A 485 -11.79 -26.92 -34.63
C SER A 485 -12.83 -28.04 -34.64
N TYR A 486 -12.51 -29.23 -34.10
CA TYR A 486 -13.47 -30.33 -33.94
C TYR A 486 -14.49 -30.07 -32.84
N LEU A 487 -14.11 -29.32 -31.81
CA LEU A 487 -14.97 -28.98 -30.67
C LEU A 487 -15.96 -27.84 -30.99
N HIS A 488 -15.81 -27.16 -32.12
CA HIS A 488 -16.67 -26.04 -32.55
C HIS A 488 -17.52 -26.39 -33.77
N SER A 489 -18.56 -25.58 -34.04
CA SER A 489 -19.57 -25.89 -35.07
C SER A 489 -19.08 -25.72 -36.51
N GLY A 490 -18.07 -24.87 -36.76
CA GLY A 490 -17.55 -24.58 -38.10
C GLY A 490 -18.46 -23.77 -39.01
N LEU A 491 -19.64 -23.37 -38.54
CA LEU A 491 -20.60 -22.54 -39.29
C LEU A 491 -20.12 -21.10 -39.43
N LYS A 492 -19.25 -20.66 -38.51
CA LYS A 492 -18.63 -19.34 -38.45
C LYS A 492 -17.12 -19.55 -38.31
N LYS A 493 -16.34 -18.58 -38.78
CA LYS A 493 -14.91 -18.53 -38.48
C LYS A 493 -14.78 -17.99 -37.06
N ASP A 494 -14.57 -18.88 -36.09
CA ASP A 494 -14.33 -18.49 -34.70
C ASP A 494 -12.83 -18.31 -34.49
N HIS A 495 -12.43 -17.18 -33.89
CA HIS A 495 -11.06 -16.92 -33.47
C HIS A 495 -10.81 -17.62 -32.13
N PHE A 496 -9.70 -18.35 -32.01
CA PHE A 496 -9.36 -19.05 -30.77
C PHE A 496 -8.35 -18.26 -29.93
N PHE A 497 -7.21 -17.91 -30.51
CA PHE A 497 -6.14 -17.18 -29.83
C PHE A 497 -5.13 -16.63 -30.84
N THR A 498 -4.28 -15.74 -30.38
CA THR A 498 -3.18 -15.16 -31.14
C THR A 498 -1.88 -15.33 -30.37
N ILE A 499 -0.82 -15.78 -31.04
CA ILE A 499 0.54 -15.84 -30.49
C ILE A 499 1.36 -14.75 -31.15
N PHE A 500 1.91 -13.85 -30.34
CA PHE A 500 2.96 -12.94 -30.74
C PHE A 500 4.31 -13.45 -30.22
N ASP A 501 5.22 -13.76 -31.14
CA ASP A 501 6.60 -14.15 -30.82
C ASP A 501 7.54 -12.96 -31.10
N ARG A 502 8.19 -12.46 -30.06
CA ARG A 502 9.13 -11.33 -30.12
C ARG A 502 10.44 -11.67 -30.83
N ILE A 503 10.91 -12.92 -30.74
CA ILE A 503 12.18 -13.37 -31.31
C ILE A 503 12.05 -13.45 -32.82
N GLU A 504 11.03 -14.15 -33.31
CA GLU A 504 10.74 -14.26 -34.74
C GLU A 504 10.07 -12.98 -35.29
N ASN A 505 9.56 -12.13 -34.39
CA ASN A 505 8.78 -10.94 -34.70
C ASN A 505 7.58 -11.28 -35.60
N THR A 506 6.88 -12.35 -35.25
CA THR A 506 5.70 -12.85 -35.98
C THR A 506 4.46 -12.83 -35.11
N THR A 507 3.31 -12.63 -35.74
CA THR A 507 2.00 -12.74 -35.10
C THR A 507 1.21 -13.79 -35.87
N ILE A 508 0.80 -14.84 -35.19
CA ILE A 508 0.03 -15.94 -35.78
C ILE A 508 -1.33 -15.98 -35.10
N GLU A 509 -2.38 -15.77 -35.89
CA GLU A 509 -3.76 -15.94 -35.46
C GLU A 509 -4.19 -17.38 -35.69
N TYR A 510 -4.76 -18.00 -34.65
CA TYR A 510 -5.29 -19.35 -34.69
C TYR A 510 -6.81 -19.30 -34.69
N ASP A 511 -7.39 -19.69 -35.82
CA ASP A 511 -8.83 -19.69 -36.05
C ASP A 511 -9.36 -21.09 -36.32
N THR A 512 -10.68 -21.21 -36.40
CA THR A 512 -11.35 -22.41 -36.88
C THR A 512 -10.85 -22.81 -38.28
N LEU A 513 -10.35 -24.04 -38.40
CA LEU A 513 -9.80 -24.55 -39.66
C LEU A 513 -10.92 -24.92 -40.67
N PRO A 514 -10.84 -24.45 -41.93
CA PRO A 514 -11.74 -24.88 -43.00
C PRO A 514 -11.33 -26.26 -43.52
N GLY A 515 -12.30 -27.16 -43.70
CA GLY A 515 -12.05 -28.46 -44.36
C GLY A 515 -11.49 -29.57 -43.47
N ILE A 516 -11.71 -29.54 -42.15
CA ILE A 516 -11.48 -30.73 -41.31
C ILE A 516 -12.39 -31.88 -41.77
N THR A 517 -11.83 -33.09 -41.85
CA THR A 517 -12.55 -34.32 -42.22
C THR A 517 -13.31 -34.87 -41.00
N GLY A 518 -14.40 -35.61 -41.24
CA GLY A 518 -15.25 -36.14 -40.18
C GLY A 518 -16.27 -35.17 -39.59
N GLN A 519 -17.14 -35.72 -38.74
CA GLN A 519 -18.19 -34.93 -38.07
C GLN A 519 -17.62 -34.19 -36.85
N ARG A 520 -17.88 -32.89 -36.79
CA ARG A 520 -17.49 -32.05 -35.64
C ARG A 520 -18.30 -32.43 -34.41
N TYR A 521 -17.67 -32.38 -33.24
CA TYR A 521 -18.39 -32.55 -31.97
C TYR A 521 -19.38 -31.38 -31.76
N GLY A 522 -19.04 -30.19 -32.25
CA GLY A 522 -19.91 -29.02 -32.24
C GLY A 522 -19.99 -28.32 -30.89
N SER A 523 -20.54 -27.10 -30.84
CA SER A 523 -20.43 -26.20 -29.68
C SER A 523 -21.49 -26.38 -28.59
N LYS A 524 -22.56 -27.16 -28.82
CA LYS A 524 -23.70 -27.26 -27.89
C LYS A 524 -23.56 -28.35 -26.82
N ARG A 525 -22.84 -29.42 -27.14
CA ARG A 525 -22.66 -30.58 -26.25
C ARG A 525 -21.72 -30.26 -25.10
N GLY A 526 -21.97 -30.86 -23.93
CA GLY A 526 -21.16 -30.64 -22.74
C GLY A 526 -19.72 -31.10 -22.95
N LEU A 527 -18.76 -30.28 -22.54
CA LEU A 527 -17.34 -30.56 -22.59
C LEU A 527 -16.74 -30.31 -21.20
N TYR A 528 -16.01 -31.29 -20.69
CA TYR A 528 -15.42 -31.25 -19.34
C TYR A 528 -13.95 -31.65 -19.46
N VAL A 529 -13.04 -30.79 -19.01
CA VAL A 529 -11.59 -30.99 -19.15
C VAL A 529 -10.99 -31.26 -17.78
N LEU A 530 -10.28 -32.37 -17.64
CA LEU A 530 -9.67 -32.76 -16.37
C LEU A 530 -8.21 -32.31 -16.32
N THR A 531 -7.81 -31.65 -15.25
CA THR A 531 -6.44 -31.14 -15.05
C THR A 531 -5.80 -31.68 -13.78
N SER A 532 -4.46 -31.67 -13.76
CA SER A 532 -3.66 -31.92 -12.55
C SER A 532 -2.47 -30.97 -12.52
N TYR A 533 -1.67 -31.03 -11.45
CA TYR A 533 -0.37 -30.37 -11.41
C TYR A 533 0.57 -30.76 -12.58
N TYR A 534 0.40 -31.94 -13.19
CA TYR A 534 1.20 -32.38 -14.33
C TYR A 534 0.75 -31.80 -15.67
N THR A 535 -0.45 -31.22 -15.74
CA THR A 535 -0.91 -30.53 -16.95
C THR A 535 0.00 -29.33 -17.21
N ALA A 536 0.72 -29.34 -18.35
CA ALA A 536 1.79 -28.38 -18.64
C ALA A 536 1.72 -27.82 -20.08
N SER A 537 2.31 -26.63 -20.30
CA SER A 537 2.52 -26.03 -21.62
C SER A 537 1.20 -25.97 -22.44
N VAL A 538 1.13 -26.57 -23.63
CA VAL A 538 -0.06 -26.54 -24.51
C VAL A 538 -1.28 -27.21 -23.88
N GLY A 539 -1.08 -28.15 -22.94
CA GLY A 539 -2.19 -28.70 -22.16
C GLY A 539 -2.85 -27.65 -21.26
N GLU A 540 -2.07 -26.71 -20.74
CA GLU A 540 -2.58 -25.57 -20.00
C GLU A 540 -3.24 -24.56 -20.95
N GLU A 541 -2.65 -24.28 -22.13
CA GLU A 541 -3.28 -23.45 -23.17
C GLU A 541 -4.66 -24.00 -23.56
N PHE A 542 -4.82 -25.31 -23.72
CA PHE A 542 -6.11 -25.93 -24.02
C PHE A 542 -7.13 -25.79 -22.88
N ALA A 543 -6.72 -26.03 -21.64
CA ALA A 543 -7.59 -25.88 -20.48
C ALA A 543 -8.04 -24.42 -20.31
N TYR A 544 -7.10 -23.47 -20.43
CA TYR A 544 -7.37 -22.03 -20.40
C TYR A 544 -8.36 -21.62 -21.50
N LEU A 545 -8.11 -22.02 -22.75
CA LEU A 545 -9.01 -21.71 -23.87
C LEU A 545 -10.38 -22.35 -23.74
N THR A 546 -10.48 -23.49 -23.07
CA THR A 546 -11.78 -24.12 -22.79
C THR A 546 -12.67 -23.19 -21.95
N GLN A 547 -12.07 -22.48 -20.98
CA GLN A 547 -12.76 -21.48 -20.15
C GLN A 547 -13.00 -20.18 -20.91
N SER A 548 -11.96 -19.62 -21.57
CA SER A 548 -12.05 -18.31 -22.24
C SER A 548 -13.01 -18.30 -23.43
N LEU A 549 -13.13 -19.43 -24.14
CA LEU A 549 -14.09 -19.62 -25.24
C LEU A 549 -15.50 -19.98 -24.75
N HIS A 550 -15.71 -20.10 -23.43
CA HIS A 550 -16.95 -20.60 -22.83
C HIS A 550 -17.38 -21.96 -23.40
N ARG A 551 -16.39 -22.78 -23.80
CA ARG A 551 -16.65 -24.03 -24.51
C ARG A 551 -16.93 -25.17 -23.53
N GLY A 552 -16.29 -25.20 -22.38
CA GLY A 552 -16.44 -26.30 -21.42
C GLY A 552 -16.11 -25.91 -19.99
N THR A 553 -16.05 -26.92 -19.13
CA THR A 553 -15.76 -26.79 -17.70
C THR A 553 -14.42 -27.45 -17.39
N VAL A 554 -13.51 -26.77 -16.72
CA VAL A 554 -12.23 -27.32 -16.27
C VAL A 554 -12.35 -27.81 -14.83
N ILE A 555 -11.89 -29.02 -14.55
CA ILE A 555 -12.10 -29.72 -13.28
C ILE A 555 -10.79 -30.39 -12.86
N GLY A 556 -10.34 -30.17 -11.63
CA GLY A 556 -9.15 -30.84 -11.09
C GLY A 556 -8.25 -29.91 -10.30
N GLU A 557 -6.95 -30.14 -10.37
CA GLU A 557 -5.97 -29.31 -9.67
C GLU A 557 -5.54 -28.12 -10.53
N ILE A 558 -5.00 -27.09 -9.87
CA ILE A 558 -4.28 -26.00 -10.54
C ILE A 558 -3.11 -26.63 -11.30
N THR A 559 -2.95 -26.23 -12.57
CA THR A 559 -1.94 -26.80 -13.47
C THR A 559 -0.52 -26.34 -13.13
N SER A 560 0.48 -26.86 -13.84
CA SER A 560 1.89 -26.68 -13.47
C SER A 560 2.41 -25.23 -13.49
N GLY A 561 1.79 -24.36 -14.29
CA GLY A 561 2.28 -23.01 -14.60
C GLY A 561 3.53 -23.00 -15.48
N THR A 562 3.86 -24.12 -16.12
CA THR A 562 5.08 -24.30 -16.93
C THR A 562 4.79 -23.96 -18.39
N LEU A 563 4.77 -22.67 -18.68
CA LEU A 563 4.63 -22.17 -20.04
C LEU A 563 6.00 -21.99 -20.71
N THR A 564 6.07 -22.34 -22.00
CA THR A 564 7.26 -22.16 -22.85
C THR A 564 7.38 -20.73 -23.41
N HIS A 565 6.74 -19.75 -22.74
CA HIS A 565 6.64 -18.37 -23.23
C HIS A 565 7.83 -17.48 -22.83
N SER A 566 8.77 -18.00 -22.04
CA SER A 566 9.87 -17.23 -21.45
C SER A 566 11.23 -17.89 -21.68
N LYS A 567 12.28 -17.07 -21.76
CA LYS A 567 13.67 -17.51 -21.89
C LYS A 567 14.53 -16.83 -20.82
N SER A 568 15.50 -17.57 -20.27
CA SER A 568 16.43 -17.05 -19.27
C SER A 568 17.78 -16.70 -19.89
N PHE A 569 18.38 -15.59 -19.46
CA PHE A 569 19.64 -15.06 -19.97
C PHE A 569 20.56 -14.71 -18.79
N GLN A 570 21.84 -15.07 -18.89
CA GLN A 570 22.85 -14.67 -17.90
C GLN A 570 23.09 -13.15 -17.97
N VAL A 571 23.14 -12.48 -16.82
CA VAL A 571 23.46 -11.05 -16.74
C VAL A 571 24.98 -10.88 -16.70
N GLU A 572 25.53 -10.17 -17.68
CA GLU A 572 26.97 -10.06 -17.89
C GLU A 572 27.72 -9.55 -16.64
N GLY A 573 28.76 -10.28 -16.23
CA GLY A 573 29.63 -9.89 -15.13
C GLY A 573 29.04 -10.04 -13.72
N THR A 574 27.94 -10.80 -13.58
CA THR A 574 27.28 -11.06 -12.29
C THR A 574 26.86 -12.52 -12.15
N GLY A 575 26.51 -12.95 -10.93
CA GLY A 575 25.89 -14.25 -10.67
C GLY A 575 24.38 -14.28 -10.93
N MET A 576 23.80 -13.26 -11.59
CA MET A 576 22.36 -13.15 -11.84
C MET A 576 21.95 -13.66 -13.22
N ALA A 577 20.71 -14.10 -13.34
CA ALA A 577 20.04 -14.39 -14.61
C ALA A 577 18.68 -13.66 -14.65
N ILE A 578 18.26 -13.24 -15.83
CA ILE A 578 16.95 -12.65 -16.09
C ILE A 578 16.11 -13.58 -16.95
N THR A 579 14.91 -13.90 -16.50
CA THR A 579 13.88 -14.60 -17.27
C THR A 579 12.98 -13.56 -17.92
N VAL A 580 12.87 -13.60 -19.25
CA VAL A 580 12.09 -12.65 -20.05
C VAL A 580 11.04 -13.40 -20.85
N PRO A 581 9.75 -13.01 -20.74
CA PRO A 581 8.71 -13.52 -21.62
C PRO A 581 8.88 -12.92 -23.02
N PHE A 582 9.07 -13.79 -24.00
CA PHE A 582 9.22 -13.42 -25.41
C PHE A 582 7.98 -13.77 -26.24
N ILE A 583 7.07 -14.57 -25.68
CA ILE A 583 5.76 -14.86 -26.27
C ILE A 583 4.66 -14.16 -25.48
N ASN A 584 3.75 -13.53 -26.22
CA ASN A 584 2.44 -13.12 -25.72
C ASN A 584 1.37 -14.05 -26.30
N PHE A 585 0.70 -14.78 -25.40
CA PHE A 585 -0.49 -15.56 -25.70
C PHE A 585 -1.72 -14.68 -25.44
N ILE A 586 -2.48 -14.40 -26.49
CA ILE A 586 -3.63 -13.51 -26.46
C ILE A 586 -4.87 -14.35 -26.74
N ASP A 587 -5.85 -14.32 -25.85
CA ASP A 587 -7.04 -15.14 -25.97
C ASP A 587 -8.10 -14.55 -26.91
N ASN A 588 -9.24 -15.25 -27.05
CA ASN A 588 -10.35 -14.82 -27.90
C ASN A 588 -11.03 -13.51 -27.45
N ASN A 589 -10.77 -13.04 -26.23
CA ASN A 589 -11.29 -11.78 -25.69
C ASN A 589 -10.27 -10.63 -25.84
N GLY A 590 -9.05 -10.93 -26.30
CA GLY A 590 -7.96 -9.96 -26.40
C GLY A 590 -7.13 -9.85 -25.12
N GLU A 591 -7.33 -10.74 -24.15
CA GLU A 591 -6.61 -10.72 -22.87
C GLU A 591 -5.27 -11.47 -23.00
N PHE A 592 -4.23 -10.92 -22.37
CA PHE A 592 -2.90 -11.53 -22.35
C PHE A 592 -2.82 -12.54 -21.20
N TRP A 593 -2.59 -13.80 -21.52
CA TRP A 593 -2.38 -14.80 -20.48
C TRP A 593 -0.93 -14.79 -20.00
N LEU A 594 -0.74 -14.39 -18.73
CA LEU A 594 0.58 -14.25 -18.09
C LEU A 594 1.03 -15.53 -17.36
N GLY A 595 0.32 -16.65 -17.52
CA GLY A 595 0.63 -17.94 -16.90
C GLY A 595 0.22 -18.05 -15.43
N GLY A 596 1.01 -18.81 -14.65
CA GLY A 596 0.71 -19.09 -13.24
C GLY A 596 -0.14 -20.33 -12.96
N GLY A 597 -0.44 -21.11 -14.00
CA GLY A 597 -1.30 -22.28 -13.95
C GLY A 597 -2.77 -21.90 -14.19
N VAL A 598 -3.50 -22.74 -14.92
CA VAL A 598 -4.94 -22.65 -15.10
C VAL A 598 -5.60 -23.02 -13.79
N VAL A 599 -6.51 -22.17 -13.32
CA VAL A 599 -7.35 -22.42 -12.15
C VAL A 599 -8.64 -23.07 -12.65
N PRO A 600 -8.92 -24.33 -12.30
CA PRO A 600 -10.14 -25.02 -12.71
C PRO A 600 -11.41 -24.34 -12.20
N ASP A 601 -12.52 -24.49 -12.94
CA ASP A 601 -13.85 -24.05 -12.50
C ASP A 601 -14.33 -24.85 -11.27
N ALA A 602 -13.96 -26.14 -11.19
CA ALA A 602 -14.11 -26.97 -9.99
C ALA A 602 -12.76 -27.51 -9.54
N ILE A 603 -12.25 -26.96 -8.43
CA ILE A 603 -10.98 -27.38 -7.84
C ILE A 603 -11.19 -28.63 -6.99
N VAL A 604 -10.59 -29.74 -7.42
CA VAL A 604 -10.64 -31.05 -6.74
C VAL A 604 -9.30 -31.78 -6.92
N LEU A 605 -9.04 -32.81 -6.12
CA LEU A 605 -7.86 -33.64 -6.33
C LEU A 605 -7.96 -34.35 -7.69
N ALA A 606 -6.81 -34.53 -8.36
CA ALA A 606 -6.78 -35.09 -9.70
C ALA A 606 -7.45 -36.48 -9.76
N GLU A 607 -7.33 -37.29 -8.70
CA GLU A 607 -7.95 -38.62 -8.60
C GLU A 607 -9.49 -38.60 -8.58
N ASP A 608 -10.08 -37.54 -8.02
CA ASP A 608 -11.53 -37.38 -7.86
C ASP A 608 -12.19 -36.65 -9.05
N ALA A 609 -11.40 -36.15 -10.00
CA ALA A 609 -11.86 -35.27 -11.07
C ALA A 609 -12.92 -35.91 -11.99
N VAL A 610 -12.80 -37.21 -12.29
CA VAL A 610 -13.79 -37.93 -13.12
C VAL A 610 -15.13 -38.05 -12.41
N GLU A 611 -15.13 -38.36 -11.10
CA GLU A 611 -16.35 -38.46 -10.31
C GLU A 611 -17.05 -37.10 -10.24
N HIS A 612 -16.28 -36.02 -10.00
CA HIS A 612 -16.82 -34.66 -9.97
C HIS A 612 -17.35 -34.21 -11.33
N ALA A 613 -16.70 -34.58 -12.44
CA ALA A 613 -17.23 -34.32 -13.77
C ALA A 613 -18.63 -34.92 -13.96
N HIS A 614 -18.88 -36.14 -13.48
CA HIS A 614 -20.23 -36.72 -13.51
C HIS A 614 -21.24 -35.98 -12.64
N LYS A 615 -20.85 -35.49 -11.45
CA LYS A 615 -21.72 -34.66 -10.60
C LYS A 615 -22.10 -33.35 -11.30
N ILE A 616 -21.13 -32.69 -11.93
CA ILE A 616 -21.35 -31.44 -12.65
C ILE A 616 -22.18 -31.65 -13.91
N ILE A 617 -21.94 -32.75 -14.66
CA ILE A 617 -22.79 -33.14 -15.80
C ILE A 617 -24.25 -33.25 -15.37
N GLU A 618 -24.53 -33.89 -14.24
CA GLU A 618 -25.89 -34.03 -13.73
C GLU A 618 -26.48 -32.68 -13.29
N PHE A 619 -25.69 -31.84 -12.61
CA PHE A 619 -26.10 -30.48 -12.24
C PHE A 619 -26.46 -29.62 -13.47
N HIS A 620 -25.63 -29.66 -14.52
CA HIS A 620 -25.84 -28.91 -15.76
C HIS A 620 -27.14 -29.29 -16.49
N ARG A 621 -27.69 -30.49 -16.30
CA ARG A 621 -28.99 -30.89 -16.87
C ARG A 621 -30.15 -30.02 -16.36
N GLY A 622 -30.08 -29.55 -15.11
CA GLY A 622 -31.12 -28.71 -14.49
C GLY A 622 -30.92 -27.20 -14.65
N LEU A 623 -29.76 -26.78 -15.18
CA LEU A 623 -29.32 -25.39 -15.14
C LEU A 623 -30.22 -24.44 -15.95
N GLU A 624 -30.62 -24.85 -17.16
CA GLU A 624 -31.52 -24.07 -18.01
C GLU A 624 -32.85 -23.76 -17.30
N GLN A 625 -33.39 -24.72 -16.56
CA GLN A 625 -34.65 -24.57 -15.85
C GLN A 625 -34.53 -23.53 -14.73
N LEU A 626 -33.45 -23.56 -13.96
CA LEU A 626 -33.20 -22.58 -12.89
C LEU A 626 -33.07 -21.16 -13.45
N ILE A 627 -32.36 -20.99 -14.56
CA ILE A 627 -32.20 -19.70 -15.25
C ILE A 627 -33.56 -19.19 -15.76
N ARG A 628 -34.37 -20.04 -16.39
CA ARG A 628 -35.74 -19.69 -16.83
C ARG A 628 -36.64 -19.30 -15.67
N GLN A 629 -36.58 -20.01 -14.56
CA GLN A 629 -37.35 -19.70 -13.36
C GLN A 629 -36.93 -18.35 -12.77
N MET A 630 -35.64 -18.04 -12.74
CA MET A 630 -35.15 -16.73 -12.30
C MET A 630 -35.68 -15.59 -13.19
N GLY A 631 -35.63 -15.75 -14.52
CA GLY A 631 -36.24 -14.79 -15.45
C GLY A 631 -37.74 -14.59 -15.18
N THR A 632 -38.48 -15.68 -14.95
CA THR A 632 -39.91 -15.63 -14.62
C THR A 632 -40.18 -14.87 -13.30
N LEU A 633 -39.36 -15.10 -12.27
CA LEU A 633 -39.49 -14.38 -10.99
C LEU A 633 -39.28 -12.88 -11.15
N LEU A 634 -38.32 -12.45 -11.98
CA LEU A 634 -38.14 -11.02 -12.28
C LEU A 634 -39.35 -10.45 -13.00
N GLU A 635 -39.85 -11.12 -14.04
CA GLU A 635 -40.99 -10.64 -14.82
C GLU A 635 -42.26 -10.46 -13.95
N MET A 636 -42.45 -11.36 -12.99
CA MET A 636 -43.55 -11.29 -12.03
C MET A 636 -43.35 -10.18 -10.99
N HIS A 637 -42.18 -10.13 -10.35
CA HIS A 637 -42.00 -9.38 -9.09
C HIS A 637 -41.19 -8.09 -9.21
N TYR A 638 -40.36 -7.93 -10.26
CA TYR A 638 -39.53 -6.74 -10.40
C TYR A 638 -40.37 -5.52 -10.81
N ALA A 639 -40.08 -4.39 -10.16
CA ALA A 639 -40.85 -3.18 -10.33
C ALA A 639 -40.80 -2.58 -11.74
N ILE A 640 -39.66 -2.71 -12.43
CA ILE A 640 -39.45 -2.17 -13.79
C ILE A 640 -39.58 -3.31 -14.80
N HIS A 641 -40.82 -3.58 -15.24
CA HIS A 641 -41.12 -4.76 -16.06
C HIS A 641 -40.36 -4.83 -17.39
N GLU A 642 -40.13 -3.70 -18.07
CA GLU A 642 -39.34 -3.65 -19.31
C GLU A 642 -37.89 -4.12 -19.10
N VAL A 643 -37.30 -3.78 -17.96
CA VAL A 643 -35.95 -4.23 -17.59
C VAL A 643 -35.97 -5.71 -17.24
N ALA A 644 -37.02 -6.20 -16.56
CA ALA A 644 -37.16 -7.63 -16.26
C ALA A 644 -37.17 -8.50 -17.52
N LEU A 645 -37.94 -8.10 -18.55
CA LEU A 645 -38.00 -8.80 -19.83
C LEU A 645 -36.63 -8.84 -20.51
N LYS A 646 -35.94 -7.69 -20.56
CA LYS A 646 -34.58 -7.60 -21.11
C LYS A 646 -33.60 -8.53 -20.37
N VAL A 647 -33.63 -8.53 -19.04
CA VAL A 647 -32.76 -9.38 -18.22
C VAL A 647 -33.06 -10.86 -18.47
N SER A 648 -34.33 -11.26 -18.50
CA SER A 648 -34.78 -12.62 -18.80
C SER A 648 -34.24 -13.12 -20.16
N GLU A 649 -34.33 -12.28 -21.20
CA GLU A 649 -33.78 -12.59 -22.53
C GLU A 649 -32.25 -12.74 -22.51
N VAL A 650 -31.54 -11.83 -21.84
CA VAL A 650 -30.06 -11.86 -21.75
C VAL A 650 -29.56 -13.09 -21.00
N LEU A 651 -30.21 -13.48 -19.90
CA LEU A 651 -29.84 -14.69 -19.16
C LEU A 651 -29.92 -15.95 -20.03
N LEU A 652 -30.97 -16.07 -20.84
CA LEU A 652 -31.14 -17.20 -21.76
C LEU A 652 -30.15 -17.15 -22.92
N ALA A 653 -29.82 -15.96 -23.43
CA ALA A 653 -28.79 -15.79 -24.44
C ALA A 653 -27.40 -16.21 -23.89
N LYS A 654 -27.02 -15.70 -22.71
CA LYS A 654 -25.76 -16.06 -22.03
C LYS A 654 -25.67 -17.57 -21.77
N TRP A 655 -26.76 -18.21 -21.34
CA TRP A 655 -26.81 -19.68 -21.21
C TRP A 655 -26.58 -20.39 -22.55
N ALA A 656 -27.28 -19.96 -23.61
CA ALA A 656 -27.17 -20.57 -24.94
C ALA A 656 -25.77 -20.40 -25.58
N GLU A 657 -25.08 -19.32 -25.22
CA GLU A 657 -23.71 -18.99 -25.65
C GLU A 657 -22.63 -19.67 -24.80
N GLY A 658 -23.00 -20.29 -23.67
CA GLY A 658 -22.09 -21.09 -22.84
C GLY A 658 -21.50 -20.35 -21.63
N PHE A 659 -21.92 -19.11 -21.33
CA PHE A 659 -21.40 -18.36 -20.18
C PHE A 659 -21.66 -19.02 -18.81
N TYR A 660 -22.54 -20.01 -18.76
CA TYR A 660 -22.86 -20.78 -17.56
C TYR A 660 -22.11 -22.13 -17.50
N ARG A 661 -21.15 -22.41 -18.40
CA ARG A 661 -20.37 -23.66 -18.38
C ARG A 661 -19.40 -23.76 -17.20
N SER A 662 -18.94 -22.64 -16.67
CA SER A 662 -18.07 -22.59 -15.48
C SER A 662 -18.83 -22.73 -14.16
N VAL A 663 -20.17 -22.79 -14.18
CA VAL A 663 -21.00 -22.89 -12.98
C VAL A 663 -21.10 -24.34 -12.55
N VAL A 664 -20.40 -24.71 -11.49
CA VAL A 664 -20.23 -26.12 -11.08
C VAL A 664 -21.17 -26.57 -9.95
N ASP A 665 -21.82 -25.61 -9.29
CA ASP A 665 -22.75 -25.85 -8.18
C ASP A 665 -23.76 -24.68 -8.00
N LEU A 666 -24.61 -24.76 -6.97
CA LEU A 666 -25.62 -23.74 -6.69
C LEU A 666 -25.02 -22.43 -6.15
N GLU A 667 -23.88 -22.48 -5.47
CA GLU A 667 -23.22 -21.28 -4.91
C GLU A 667 -22.59 -20.44 -6.03
N SER A 668 -21.83 -21.08 -6.92
CA SER A 668 -21.33 -20.48 -8.16
C SER A 668 -22.46 -19.98 -9.06
N LEU A 669 -23.61 -20.68 -9.11
CA LEU A 669 -24.79 -20.22 -9.85
C LEU A 669 -25.37 -18.94 -9.24
N ALA A 670 -25.49 -18.87 -7.91
CA ALA A 670 -25.97 -17.69 -7.22
C ALA A 670 -25.08 -16.47 -7.50
N SER A 671 -23.77 -16.66 -7.47
CA SER A 671 -22.78 -15.63 -7.79
C SER A 671 -22.91 -15.15 -9.25
N GLN A 672 -22.92 -16.08 -10.21
CA GLN A 672 -23.02 -15.75 -11.64
C GLN A 672 -24.34 -15.06 -11.98
N LEU A 673 -25.47 -15.57 -11.48
CA LEU A 673 -26.77 -14.93 -11.66
C LEU A 673 -26.78 -13.53 -11.04
N THR A 674 -26.27 -13.37 -9.82
CA THR A 674 -26.20 -12.04 -9.18
C THR A 674 -25.45 -11.04 -10.05
N SER A 675 -24.29 -11.42 -10.57
CA SER A 675 -23.49 -10.57 -11.47
C SER A 675 -24.28 -10.19 -12.73
N ASP A 676 -24.82 -11.19 -13.45
CA ASP A 676 -25.53 -10.97 -14.71
C ASP A 676 -26.81 -10.13 -14.54
N LEU A 677 -27.53 -10.35 -13.43
CA LEU A 677 -28.73 -9.61 -13.06
C LEU A 677 -28.40 -8.14 -12.80
N GLN A 678 -27.35 -7.86 -12.04
CA GLN A 678 -26.93 -6.50 -11.71
C GLN A 678 -26.36 -5.77 -12.92
N GLU A 679 -25.50 -6.43 -13.71
CA GLU A 679 -24.91 -5.87 -14.93
C GLU A 679 -26.00 -5.46 -15.93
N THR A 680 -26.97 -6.34 -16.17
CA THR A 680 -28.00 -6.11 -17.20
C THR A 680 -29.07 -5.13 -16.75
N SER A 681 -29.43 -5.14 -15.46
CA SER A 681 -30.48 -4.28 -14.90
C SER A 681 -29.98 -2.90 -14.44
N GLY A 682 -28.71 -2.80 -14.05
CA GLY A 682 -28.16 -1.67 -13.32
C GLY A 682 -28.68 -1.53 -11.88
N ASP A 683 -29.40 -2.54 -11.35
CA ASP A 683 -29.96 -2.55 -10.00
C ASP A 683 -29.17 -3.47 -9.08
N HIS A 684 -28.24 -2.87 -8.33
CA HIS A 684 -27.38 -3.57 -7.38
C HIS A 684 -28.11 -4.15 -6.16
N ARG A 685 -29.43 -3.97 -6.05
CA ARG A 685 -30.25 -4.58 -4.98
C ARG A 685 -30.74 -5.98 -5.34
N ILE A 686 -30.60 -6.38 -6.61
CA ILE A 686 -30.94 -7.73 -7.06
C ILE A 686 -29.79 -8.65 -6.66
N HIS A 687 -30.09 -9.65 -5.83
CA HIS A 687 -29.13 -10.64 -5.37
C HIS A 687 -29.76 -12.02 -5.31
N ILE A 688 -28.97 -13.05 -5.61
CA ILE A 688 -29.31 -14.45 -5.38
C ILE A 688 -28.56 -14.93 -4.16
N LEU A 689 -29.30 -15.44 -3.18
CA LEU A 689 -28.81 -15.95 -1.92
C LEU A 689 -28.83 -17.49 -1.99
N TYR A 690 -27.70 -18.11 -1.68
CA TYR A 690 -27.61 -19.55 -1.41
C TYR A 690 -27.89 -19.77 0.09
N CYS A 691 -29.04 -20.36 0.43
CA CYS A 691 -29.45 -20.54 1.83
C CYS A 691 -30.15 -21.90 2.03
N ASP A 692 -29.56 -22.76 2.87
CA ASP A 692 -30.14 -24.07 3.22
C ASP A 692 -31.44 -23.96 4.05
N VAL A 693 -31.68 -22.80 4.67
CA VAL A 693 -32.89 -22.46 5.42
C VAL A 693 -33.55 -21.27 4.76
N GLU A 694 -34.87 -21.28 4.68
CA GLU A 694 -35.64 -20.13 4.17
C GLU A 694 -35.24 -18.88 4.97
N PRO A 695 -34.74 -17.82 4.31
CA PRO A 695 -34.36 -16.60 5.01
C PRO A 695 -35.59 -16.04 5.72
N ASP A 696 -35.47 -15.80 7.02
CA ASP A 696 -36.55 -15.24 7.83
C ASP A 696 -37.13 -14.01 7.12
N SER A 697 -38.42 -14.06 6.79
CA SER A 697 -39.11 -12.86 6.33
C SER A 697 -39.09 -11.87 7.49
N MET A 698 -38.17 -10.90 7.47
CA MET A 698 -38.09 -9.86 8.50
C MET A 698 -39.30 -8.92 8.39
N ARG A 699 -40.48 -9.41 8.77
CA ARG A 699 -41.57 -8.57 9.26
C ARG A 699 -41.38 -8.46 10.76
N GLU A 700 -40.31 -7.78 11.17
CA GLU A 700 -40.21 -7.31 12.56
C GLU A 700 -41.42 -6.40 12.81
N VAL A 701 -42.30 -6.82 13.72
CA VAL A 701 -43.37 -5.95 14.20
C VAL A 701 -42.68 -4.82 14.97
N PRO A 702 -42.84 -3.54 14.59
CA PRO A 702 -42.17 -2.44 15.28
C PRO A 702 -42.56 -2.44 16.76
N MET A 703 -41.61 -2.72 17.65
CA MET A 703 -41.85 -2.70 19.09
C MET A 703 -41.86 -1.24 19.55
N VAL A 704 -43.03 -0.75 19.97
CA VAL A 704 -43.15 0.60 20.54
C VAL A 704 -42.50 0.58 21.92
N PRO A 705 -41.50 1.44 22.19
CA PRO A 705 -40.79 1.45 23.46
C PRO A 705 -41.71 1.81 24.63
N THR A 706 -41.45 1.21 25.79
CA THR A 706 -42.13 1.54 27.04
C THR A 706 -41.73 2.93 27.55
N ALA A 707 -42.52 3.53 28.45
CA ALA A 707 -42.29 4.88 28.95
C ALA A 707 -40.90 5.10 29.59
N GLU A 708 -40.30 4.03 30.15
CA GLU A 708 -38.96 4.06 30.76
C GLU A 708 -37.83 4.00 29.70
N GLU A 709 -38.09 3.38 28.55
CA GLU A 709 -37.11 3.20 27.48
C GLU A 709 -37.04 4.42 26.54
N VAL A 710 -38.10 5.22 26.44
CA VAL A 710 -38.19 6.33 25.48
C VAL A 710 -37.04 7.33 25.62
N GLY A 711 -36.62 7.66 26.85
CA GLY A 711 -35.50 8.58 27.09
C GLY A 711 -34.19 8.05 26.50
N PHE A 712 -33.89 6.77 26.73
CA PHE A 712 -32.71 6.09 26.18
C PHE A 712 -32.76 6.03 24.64
N PHE A 713 -33.93 5.71 24.06
CA PHE A 713 -34.10 5.70 22.61
C PHE A 713 -33.85 7.06 21.98
N ILE A 714 -34.34 8.15 22.60
CA ILE A 714 -34.12 9.51 22.10
C ILE A 714 -32.63 9.88 22.16
N GLU A 715 -31.95 9.63 23.29
CA GLU A 715 -30.52 9.93 23.45
C GLU A 715 -29.63 9.10 22.52
N ALA A 716 -29.99 7.84 22.26
CA ALA A 716 -29.24 6.97 21.37
C ALA A 716 -29.42 7.34 19.89
N LEU A 717 -30.64 7.72 19.48
CA LEU A 717 -30.98 7.95 18.08
C LEU A 717 -30.73 9.38 17.62
N PHE A 718 -30.88 10.38 18.49
CA PHE A 718 -30.83 11.79 18.10
C PHE A 718 -29.68 12.53 18.80
N LYS A 719 -28.81 13.16 18.01
CA LYS A 719 -27.82 14.12 18.51
C LYS A 719 -28.22 15.52 18.05
N ILE A 720 -28.25 16.46 18.99
CA ILE A 720 -28.61 17.85 18.73
C ILE A 720 -27.63 18.82 19.33
N GLU A 721 -27.42 19.94 18.63
CA GLU A 721 -26.62 21.07 19.09
C GLU A 721 -27.17 22.37 18.50
N VAL A 722 -27.09 23.49 19.24
CA VAL A 722 -27.27 24.83 18.68
C VAL A 722 -25.89 25.46 18.57
N MET A 723 -25.36 25.50 17.35
CA MET A 723 -24.04 25.99 17.03
C MET A 723 -23.98 27.53 17.04
N PRO A 724 -22.76 28.12 17.06
CA PRO A 724 -22.58 29.57 16.97
C PRO A 724 -23.36 30.22 15.83
N GLY A 725 -23.98 31.35 16.13
CA GLY A 725 -24.87 32.05 15.20
C GLY A 725 -26.27 31.45 15.13
N ASN A 726 -26.76 30.74 16.15
CA ASN A 726 -28.14 30.21 16.15
C ASN A 726 -28.41 29.27 14.97
N VAL A 727 -27.46 28.36 14.71
CA VAL A 727 -27.59 27.32 13.69
C VAL A 727 -27.88 26.00 14.39
N GLY A 728 -29.05 25.40 14.13
CA GLY A 728 -29.37 24.07 14.64
C GLY A 728 -28.58 22.98 13.93
N TYR A 729 -28.17 21.97 14.67
CA TYR A 729 -27.62 20.72 14.17
C TYR A 729 -28.47 19.57 14.71
N LEU A 730 -28.93 18.70 13.80
CA LEU A 730 -29.71 17.51 14.11
C LEU A 730 -29.13 16.32 13.35
N ARG A 731 -28.70 15.29 14.08
CA ARG A 731 -28.24 14.02 13.51
C ARG A 731 -29.09 12.89 14.04
N PHE A 732 -29.45 11.97 13.17
CA PHE A 732 -30.02 10.69 13.57
C PHE A 732 -29.56 9.57 12.64
N ASP A 733 -29.18 8.45 13.24
CA ASP A 733 -28.40 7.39 12.57
C ASP A 733 -29.28 6.26 12.00
N MET A 734 -30.61 6.30 12.22
CA MET A 734 -31.55 5.31 11.69
C MET A 734 -32.94 5.93 11.43
N MET A 735 -33.64 5.43 10.42
CA MET A 735 -35.05 5.76 10.16
C MET A 735 -35.99 4.80 10.91
N VAL A 736 -36.77 5.35 11.84
CA VAL A 736 -37.65 4.59 12.72
C VAL A 736 -39.07 4.49 12.15
N ASP A 737 -39.80 3.43 12.48
CA ASP A 737 -41.20 3.28 12.05
C ASP A 737 -42.11 4.39 12.61
N ILE A 738 -43.10 4.81 11.82
CA ILE A 738 -44.05 5.87 12.21
C ILE A 738 -44.83 5.57 13.50
N ALA A 739 -45.11 4.30 13.81
CA ALA A 739 -45.78 3.92 15.05
C ALA A 739 -44.89 4.23 16.28
N VAL A 740 -43.58 3.98 16.16
CA VAL A 740 -42.60 4.32 17.19
C VAL A 740 -42.46 5.83 17.31
N VAL A 741 -42.33 6.56 16.19
CA VAL A 741 -42.25 8.04 16.19
C VAL A 741 -43.48 8.66 16.86
N LYS A 742 -44.68 8.13 16.61
CA LYS A 742 -45.91 8.58 17.28
C LYS A 742 -45.93 8.24 18.76
N GLY A 743 -45.44 7.07 19.15
CA GLY A 743 -45.35 6.65 20.56
C GLY A 743 -44.42 7.53 21.39
N ILE A 744 -43.26 7.92 20.83
CA ILE A 744 -42.28 8.78 21.49
C ILE A 744 -42.50 10.28 21.25
N GLY A 745 -43.52 10.64 20.47
CA GLY A 745 -43.74 11.98 19.92
C GLY A 745 -43.63 13.12 20.94
N PRO A 746 -44.39 13.11 22.06
CA PRO A 746 -44.34 14.19 23.04
C PRO A 746 -42.93 14.45 23.60
N GLN A 747 -42.21 13.38 23.91
CA GLN A 747 -40.86 13.48 24.49
C GLN A 747 -39.82 13.84 23.42
N LEU A 748 -40.00 13.39 22.18
CA LEU A 748 -39.19 13.81 21.04
C LEU A 748 -39.34 15.32 20.79
N ILE A 749 -40.56 15.84 20.88
CA ILE A 749 -40.81 17.28 20.74
C ILE A 749 -40.12 18.06 21.86
N GLU A 750 -40.31 17.65 23.11
CA GLU A 750 -39.72 18.32 24.27
C GLU A 750 -38.19 18.25 24.30
N SER A 751 -37.62 17.06 24.08
CA SER A 751 -36.19 16.81 24.29
C SER A 751 -35.32 17.17 23.09
N VAL A 752 -35.89 17.15 21.87
CA VAL A 752 -35.15 17.35 20.61
C VAL A 752 -35.68 18.56 19.87
N TRP A 753 -36.94 18.53 19.42
CA TRP A 753 -37.45 19.49 18.44
C TRP A 753 -37.54 20.93 18.97
N ASN A 754 -38.10 21.13 20.17
CA ASN A 754 -38.26 22.45 20.78
C ASN A 754 -36.94 23.19 21.01
N LYS A 755 -35.81 22.46 21.05
CA LYS A 755 -34.48 23.07 21.22
C LYS A 755 -33.89 23.63 19.93
N ILE A 756 -34.37 23.17 18.77
CA ILE A 756 -33.81 23.52 17.46
C ILE A 756 -34.83 24.20 16.53
N VAL A 757 -36.13 24.16 16.82
CA VAL A 757 -37.18 24.70 15.93
C VAL A 757 -37.05 26.21 15.69
N ASP A 758 -36.54 26.94 16.68
CA ASP A 758 -36.39 28.40 16.64
C ASP A 758 -35.05 28.88 16.06
N THR A 759 -34.16 27.98 15.63
CA THR A 759 -32.88 28.38 15.01
C THR A 759 -33.09 29.08 13.66
N ASP A 760 -32.09 29.83 13.19
CA ASP A 760 -32.20 30.58 11.92
C ASP A 760 -31.93 29.68 10.70
N ALA A 761 -31.07 28.70 10.86
CA ALA A 761 -30.74 27.68 9.85
C ALA A 761 -30.53 26.32 10.54
N LEU A 762 -30.84 25.22 9.84
CA LEU A 762 -30.74 23.86 10.39
C LEU A 762 -29.91 22.95 9.48
N ILE A 763 -28.94 22.27 10.06
CA ILE A 763 -28.17 21.19 9.43
C ILE A 763 -28.75 19.86 9.90
N VAL A 764 -29.25 19.05 8.97
CA VAL A 764 -29.66 17.67 9.20
C VAL A 764 -28.57 16.72 8.71
N ASP A 765 -27.91 16.02 9.61
CA ASP A 765 -26.78 15.15 9.29
C ASP A 765 -27.22 13.71 9.09
N MET A 766 -27.17 13.26 7.83
CA MET A 766 -27.56 11.92 7.38
C MET A 766 -26.37 11.06 6.98
N ARG A 767 -25.13 11.53 7.22
CA ARG A 767 -23.89 10.84 6.81
C ARG A 767 -23.72 9.45 7.41
N TYR A 768 -24.46 9.12 8.46
CA TYR A 768 -24.36 7.85 9.18
C TYR A 768 -25.65 7.03 9.10
N ASN A 769 -26.65 7.49 8.36
CA ASN A 769 -27.98 6.89 8.36
C ASN A 769 -28.15 5.95 7.15
N THR A 770 -28.04 4.65 7.39
CA THR A 770 -28.20 3.60 6.37
C THR A 770 -29.66 3.34 5.99
N GLY A 771 -30.61 4.02 6.66
CA GLY A 771 -32.04 3.91 6.43
C GLY A 771 -32.77 3.19 7.56
N GLY A 772 -33.76 2.38 7.19
CA GLY A 772 -34.71 1.75 8.12
C GLY A 772 -36.13 1.79 7.55
N TYR A 773 -37.12 2.08 8.39
CA TYR A 773 -38.53 2.11 7.97
C TYR A 773 -38.86 3.39 7.19
N SER A 774 -39.42 3.25 5.99
CA SER A 774 -39.82 4.39 5.15
C SER A 774 -41.13 5.06 5.60
N THR A 775 -41.87 4.46 6.54
CA THR A 775 -43.19 4.90 7.00
C THR A 775 -43.15 6.28 7.67
N ALA A 776 -42.04 6.65 8.31
CA ALA A 776 -41.90 7.95 8.98
C ALA A 776 -41.44 9.10 8.06
N VAL A 777 -40.91 8.81 6.87
CA VAL A 777 -40.39 9.83 5.94
C VAL A 777 -41.42 10.93 5.63
N PRO A 778 -42.71 10.63 5.34
CA PRO A 778 -43.70 11.68 5.05
C PRO A 778 -43.97 12.60 6.25
N LEU A 779 -43.93 12.04 7.46
CA LEU A 779 -44.08 12.80 8.70
C LEU A 779 -42.88 13.73 8.91
N LEU A 780 -41.65 13.25 8.71
CA LEU A 780 -40.44 14.07 8.82
C LEU A 780 -40.41 15.21 7.80
N CYS A 781 -40.73 14.95 6.52
CA CYS A 781 -40.83 16.00 5.50
C CYS A 781 -41.88 17.07 5.88
N THR A 782 -42.96 16.68 6.55
CA THR A 782 -44.04 17.59 6.95
C THR A 782 -43.54 18.71 7.89
N TYR A 783 -42.58 18.45 8.79
CA TYR A 783 -42.04 19.49 9.70
C TYR A 783 -41.36 20.66 8.97
N PHE A 784 -40.89 20.43 7.75
CA PHE A 784 -40.15 21.43 6.96
C PHE A 784 -41.02 22.16 5.91
N LEU A 785 -42.27 21.75 5.72
CA LEU A 785 -43.15 22.25 4.66
C LEU A 785 -44.38 22.96 5.24
N ASP A 786 -45.02 23.81 4.44
CA ASP A 786 -46.27 24.47 4.81
C ASP A 786 -47.38 23.48 5.16
N ALA A 787 -48.27 23.88 6.09
CA ALA A 787 -49.42 23.06 6.47
C ALA A 787 -50.43 22.91 5.33
N GLU A 788 -50.64 24.00 4.57
CA GLU A 788 -51.56 24.03 3.44
C GLU A 788 -50.96 24.83 2.26
N PRO A 789 -51.16 24.41 1.00
CA PRO A 789 -51.84 23.17 0.60
C PRO A 789 -50.97 21.93 0.83
N SER A 790 -51.60 20.77 1.06
CA SER A 790 -50.91 19.47 1.10
C SER A 790 -50.00 19.29 -0.12
N ARG A 791 -48.72 18.98 0.12
CA ARG A 791 -47.68 18.85 -0.89
C ARG A 791 -47.50 17.38 -1.28
N HIS A 792 -47.40 17.12 -2.57
CA HIS A 792 -47.03 15.82 -3.11
C HIS A 792 -45.54 15.58 -2.89
N LEU A 793 -45.17 14.57 -2.12
CA LEU A 793 -43.78 14.24 -1.83
C LEU A 793 -43.19 13.34 -2.93
N TYR A 794 -43.87 12.22 -3.19
CA TYR A 794 -43.52 11.24 -4.22
C TYR A 794 -44.68 10.23 -4.41
N THR A 795 -44.63 9.44 -5.47
CA THR A 795 -45.56 8.32 -5.68
C THR A 795 -44.81 7.00 -5.61
N ILE A 796 -45.33 6.02 -4.87
CA ILE A 796 -44.80 4.65 -4.86
C ILE A 796 -45.62 3.80 -5.82
N PHE A 797 -44.96 3.10 -6.73
CA PHE A 797 -45.55 1.97 -7.46
C PHE A 797 -45.15 0.67 -6.77
N ASP A 798 -46.14 -0.17 -6.48
CA ASP A 798 -45.93 -1.51 -5.95
C ASP A 798 -46.34 -2.54 -7.01
N ARG A 799 -45.38 -3.38 -7.42
CA ARG A 799 -45.58 -4.40 -8.46
C ARG A 799 -46.53 -5.51 -8.01
N ALA A 800 -46.43 -5.94 -6.75
CA ALA A 800 -47.21 -7.06 -6.22
C ALA A 800 -48.72 -6.74 -6.22
N THR A 801 -49.07 -5.49 -5.93
CA THR A 801 -50.46 -5.01 -5.90
C THR A 801 -50.88 -4.26 -7.17
N THR A 802 -49.92 -3.88 -8.03
CA THR A 802 -50.11 -2.97 -9.17
C THR A 802 -50.78 -1.66 -8.76
N THR A 803 -50.43 -1.15 -7.57
CA THR A 803 -51.01 0.09 -7.02
C THR A 803 -50.03 1.26 -7.11
N MET A 804 -50.58 2.45 -7.37
CA MET A 804 -49.88 3.72 -7.29
C MET A 804 -50.35 4.46 -6.04
N THR A 805 -49.46 4.58 -5.05
CA THR A 805 -49.76 5.26 -3.79
C THR A 805 -49.11 6.64 -3.80
N LYS A 806 -49.94 7.68 -3.87
CA LYS A 806 -49.49 9.08 -3.79
C LYS A 806 -49.18 9.44 -2.33
N VAL A 807 -47.92 9.76 -2.03
CA VAL A 807 -47.47 10.13 -0.69
C VAL A 807 -47.47 11.65 -0.55
N THR A 808 -48.14 12.16 0.48
CA THR A 808 -48.39 13.60 0.67
C THR A 808 -48.08 14.04 2.10
N THR A 809 -47.92 15.35 2.33
CA THR A 809 -47.74 15.92 3.67
C THR A 809 -49.01 15.84 4.51
N SER A 810 -48.84 15.73 5.83
CA SER A 810 -49.95 15.80 6.80
C SER A 810 -50.24 17.25 7.19
N PRO A 811 -51.52 17.66 7.31
CA PRO A 811 -51.85 19.00 7.82
C PRO A 811 -51.59 19.12 9.32
N HIS A 812 -51.73 18.02 10.08
CA HIS A 812 -51.64 18.02 11.54
C HIS A 812 -50.36 17.30 11.99
N ILE A 813 -49.59 17.95 12.86
CA ILE A 813 -48.38 17.43 13.50
C ILE A 813 -48.36 17.79 14.99
N LEU A 814 -47.47 17.15 15.74
CA LEU A 814 -47.19 17.50 17.13
C LEU A 814 -46.04 18.53 17.18
N GLY A 815 -46.17 19.59 17.98
CA GLY A 815 -45.20 20.68 18.02
C GLY A 815 -45.27 21.62 16.81
N ASP A 816 -44.32 22.55 16.73
CA ASP A 816 -44.29 23.58 15.69
C ASP A 816 -43.59 23.11 14.41
N ARG A 817 -43.95 23.70 13.25
CA ARG A 817 -43.21 23.47 12.00
C ARG A 817 -41.94 24.33 12.00
N TYR A 818 -40.85 23.83 11.43
CA TYR A 818 -39.65 24.65 11.19
C TYR A 818 -39.95 25.78 10.20
N GLY A 819 -40.95 25.58 9.34
CA GLY A 819 -41.45 26.56 8.38
C GLY A 819 -40.68 26.55 7.06
N PRO A 820 -41.23 27.14 5.99
CA PRO A 820 -40.66 27.09 4.64
C PRO A 820 -39.52 28.10 4.42
N HIS A 821 -39.41 29.13 5.27
CA HIS A 821 -38.53 30.29 5.02
C HIS A 821 -37.14 30.17 5.63
N LYS A 822 -36.93 29.21 6.55
CA LYS A 822 -35.64 28.98 7.19
C LYS A 822 -34.79 28.01 6.38
N ASP A 823 -33.50 28.30 6.24
CA ASP A 823 -32.59 27.47 5.46
C ASP A 823 -32.39 26.10 6.10
N VAL A 824 -32.40 25.05 5.27
CA VAL A 824 -32.14 23.67 5.67
C VAL A 824 -31.05 23.08 4.79
N TYR A 825 -30.04 22.49 5.44
CA TYR A 825 -28.93 21.81 4.80
C TYR A 825 -28.95 20.34 5.21
N ILE A 826 -28.72 19.43 4.28
CA ILE A 826 -28.67 17.99 4.56
C ILE A 826 -27.28 17.47 4.24
N LEU A 827 -26.62 16.80 5.19
CA LEU A 827 -25.31 16.20 4.97
C LEU A 827 -25.44 14.73 4.55
N THR A 828 -24.73 14.31 3.50
CA THR A 828 -24.77 12.94 2.99
C THR A 828 -23.38 12.31 2.87
N SER A 829 -23.35 10.97 2.88
CA SER A 829 -22.17 10.16 2.60
C SER A 829 -22.55 8.99 1.68
N HIS A 830 -21.55 8.21 1.27
CA HIS A 830 -21.77 6.90 0.64
C HIS A 830 -22.48 5.87 1.53
N MET A 831 -22.73 6.16 2.82
CA MET A 831 -23.51 5.29 3.71
C MET A 831 -24.99 5.70 3.79
N THR A 832 -25.36 6.89 3.32
CA THR A 832 -26.76 7.34 3.37
C THR A 832 -27.61 6.48 2.43
N GLY A 833 -28.61 5.75 2.93
CA GLY A 833 -29.32 4.73 2.13
C GLY A 833 -30.81 4.55 2.46
N SER A 834 -31.53 3.80 1.62
CA SER A 834 -32.92 3.39 1.84
C SER A 834 -33.86 4.56 2.23
N ALA A 835 -34.57 4.50 3.36
CA ALA A 835 -35.49 5.54 3.81
C ALA A 835 -34.80 6.92 4.03
N ALA A 836 -33.51 6.94 4.40
CA ALA A 836 -32.75 8.18 4.51
C ALA A 836 -32.56 8.84 3.15
N GLU A 837 -32.21 8.04 2.14
CA GLU A 837 -32.13 8.49 0.76
C GLU A 837 -33.48 9.02 0.25
N THR A 838 -34.59 8.34 0.57
CA THR A 838 -35.95 8.82 0.24
C THR A 838 -36.20 10.21 0.82
N PHE A 839 -35.84 10.46 2.08
CA PHE A 839 -35.97 11.77 2.72
C PHE A 839 -35.10 12.83 2.03
N VAL A 840 -33.80 12.56 1.85
CA VAL A 840 -32.87 13.50 1.21
C VAL A 840 -33.33 13.86 -0.20
N ARG A 841 -33.71 12.85 -1.00
CA ARG A 841 -34.16 13.05 -2.38
C ARG A 841 -35.43 13.87 -2.44
N THR A 842 -36.40 13.58 -1.57
CA THR A 842 -37.66 14.33 -1.49
C THR A 842 -37.39 15.80 -1.17
N MET A 843 -36.55 16.07 -0.17
CA MET A 843 -36.20 17.43 0.24
C MET A 843 -35.43 18.19 -0.85
N LYS A 844 -34.59 17.49 -1.61
CA LYS A 844 -33.85 18.04 -2.76
C LYS A 844 -34.76 18.32 -3.95
N ASP A 845 -35.60 17.37 -4.36
CA ASP A 845 -36.53 17.50 -5.49
C ASP A 845 -37.49 18.68 -5.28
N LEU A 846 -38.03 18.80 -4.06
CA LEU A 846 -38.90 19.92 -3.66
C LEU A 846 -38.15 21.24 -3.48
N LYS A 847 -36.83 21.27 -3.67
CA LYS A 847 -35.95 22.42 -3.44
C LYS A 847 -36.08 23.00 -2.03
N ARG A 848 -36.38 22.15 -1.05
CA ARG A 848 -36.53 22.55 0.35
C ARG A 848 -35.19 22.57 1.09
N ALA A 849 -34.24 21.71 0.72
CA ALA A 849 -32.94 21.65 1.36
C ALA A 849 -31.79 21.68 0.35
N THR A 850 -30.64 22.21 0.79
CA THR A 850 -29.37 22.09 0.08
C THR A 850 -28.63 20.86 0.57
N VAL A 851 -28.41 19.88 -0.31
CA VAL A 851 -27.69 18.63 0.01
C VAL A 851 -26.19 18.83 -0.19
N ILE A 852 -25.39 18.47 0.81
CA ILE A 852 -23.94 18.67 0.83
C ILE A 852 -23.26 17.38 1.26
N GLY A 853 -22.26 16.90 0.51
CA GLY A 853 -21.52 15.70 0.87
C GLY A 853 -21.18 14.82 -0.32
N GLU A 854 -21.22 13.51 -0.12
CA GLU A 854 -21.00 12.50 -1.15
C GLU A 854 -22.34 11.99 -1.72
N PRO A 855 -22.34 11.35 -2.90
CA PRO A 855 -23.50 10.61 -3.41
C PRO A 855 -23.97 9.52 -2.42
N THR A 856 -25.28 9.38 -2.27
CA THR A 856 -25.90 8.34 -1.43
C THR A 856 -25.79 6.95 -2.09
N VAL A 857 -26.09 5.88 -1.35
CA VAL A 857 -25.87 4.47 -1.78
C VAL A 857 -26.58 4.11 -3.09
N GLY A 858 -27.78 4.64 -3.32
CA GLY A 858 -28.66 4.19 -4.39
C GLY A 858 -29.47 2.97 -3.97
N GLY A 859 -30.74 3.18 -3.64
CA GLY A 859 -31.64 2.08 -3.31
C GLY A 859 -32.77 2.47 -2.37
N SER A 860 -33.81 3.10 -2.91
CA SER A 860 -35.00 3.49 -2.16
C SER A 860 -36.03 2.34 -2.14
N LEU A 861 -36.48 1.96 -0.94
CA LEU A 861 -37.60 1.02 -0.64
C LEU A 861 -37.34 -0.48 -0.86
N SER A 862 -38.34 -1.29 -0.44
CA SER A 862 -38.26 -2.72 -0.13
C SER A 862 -38.00 -3.64 -1.33
N SER A 863 -37.27 -4.73 -1.06
CA SER A 863 -37.25 -5.93 -1.88
C SER A 863 -38.14 -7.01 -1.27
N GLY A 864 -38.70 -7.88 -2.12
CA GLY A 864 -39.27 -9.15 -1.70
C GLY A 864 -38.26 -10.26 -1.94
N THR A 865 -38.26 -11.27 -1.06
CA THR A 865 -37.44 -12.48 -1.21
C THR A 865 -38.30 -13.60 -1.78
N TYR A 866 -37.85 -14.22 -2.87
CA TYR A 866 -38.60 -15.25 -3.59
C TYR A 866 -37.71 -16.46 -3.87
N GLN A 867 -38.17 -17.66 -3.56
CA GLN A 867 -37.41 -18.89 -3.83
C GLN A 867 -37.42 -19.23 -5.33
N ILE A 868 -36.27 -19.64 -5.87
CA ILE A 868 -36.18 -20.28 -7.18
C ILE A 868 -36.66 -21.73 -7.02
N THR A 869 -37.87 -22.02 -7.52
CA THR A 869 -38.61 -23.26 -7.27
C THR A 869 -37.81 -24.53 -7.54
N GLY A 870 -37.65 -25.37 -6.53
CA GLY A 870 -36.91 -26.63 -6.63
C GLY A 870 -35.41 -26.52 -6.31
N SER A 871 -34.99 -25.39 -5.73
CA SER A 871 -33.61 -25.16 -5.28
C SER A 871 -33.57 -24.49 -3.89
N VAL A 872 -32.37 -24.38 -3.31
CA VAL A 872 -32.09 -23.61 -2.09
C VAL A 872 -31.67 -22.15 -2.40
N LEU A 873 -31.98 -21.67 -3.60
CA LEU A 873 -31.67 -20.31 -4.04
C LEU A 873 -32.86 -19.37 -3.81
N TYR A 874 -32.58 -18.18 -3.28
CA TYR A 874 -33.55 -17.13 -3.03
C TYR A 874 -33.15 -15.84 -3.70
N ALA A 875 -34.04 -15.26 -4.51
CA ALA A 875 -33.85 -13.98 -5.15
C ALA A 875 -34.43 -12.84 -4.30
N SER A 876 -33.59 -11.88 -3.93
CA SER A 876 -34.04 -10.56 -3.45
C SER A 876 -34.36 -9.69 -4.65
N ILE A 877 -35.65 -9.39 -4.86
CA ILE A 877 -36.14 -8.64 -6.02
C ILE A 877 -36.84 -7.35 -5.55
N PRO A 878 -36.35 -6.17 -5.94
CA PRO A 878 -37.03 -4.89 -5.70
C PRO A 878 -38.40 -4.85 -6.37
N ASN A 879 -39.47 -4.84 -5.56
CA ASN A 879 -40.85 -4.88 -6.04
C ASN A 879 -41.54 -3.51 -6.00
N GLN A 880 -40.84 -2.47 -5.54
CA GLN A 880 -41.33 -1.09 -5.49
C GLN A 880 -40.37 -0.12 -6.20
N VAL A 881 -40.96 0.88 -6.86
CA VAL A 881 -40.22 2.04 -7.39
C VAL A 881 -40.90 3.34 -6.98
N VAL A 882 -40.09 4.39 -6.87
CA VAL A 882 -40.55 5.72 -6.48
C VAL A 882 -40.49 6.65 -7.67
N PHE A 883 -41.58 7.40 -7.87
CA PHE A 883 -41.67 8.47 -8.87
C PHE A 883 -41.54 9.82 -8.17
N SER A 884 -40.67 10.66 -8.73
CA SER A 884 -40.52 12.04 -8.28
C SER A 884 -41.83 12.80 -8.45
N ALA A 885 -42.27 13.48 -7.38
CA ALA A 885 -43.43 14.35 -7.46
C ALA A 885 -43.24 15.54 -8.40
N VAL A 886 -41.99 15.90 -8.73
CA VAL A 886 -41.63 17.06 -9.54
C VAL A 886 -41.46 16.70 -11.00
N THR A 887 -40.72 15.62 -11.30
CA THR A 887 -40.42 15.24 -12.69
C THR A 887 -41.38 14.20 -13.24
N GLY A 888 -42.12 13.49 -12.38
CA GLY A 888 -42.94 12.34 -12.76
C GLY A 888 -42.15 11.13 -13.25
N LYS A 889 -40.81 11.17 -13.19
CA LYS A 889 -39.92 10.07 -13.58
C LYS A 889 -39.59 9.19 -12.38
N VAL A 890 -39.25 7.93 -12.67
CA VAL A 890 -38.68 7.00 -11.69
C VAL A 890 -37.36 7.57 -11.17
N TRP A 891 -37.17 7.51 -9.86
CA TRP A 891 -35.92 7.89 -9.22
C TRP A 891 -34.77 7.00 -9.70
N THR A 892 -33.61 7.60 -9.97
CA THR A 892 -32.44 6.85 -10.47
C THR A 892 -31.89 5.92 -9.40
N LEU A 893 -31.32 4.79 -9.83
CA LEU A 893 -30.70 3.79 -8.96
C LEU A 893 -29.31 4.21 -8.47
N SER A 894 -28.69 5.24 -9.06
CA SER A 894 -27.33 5.72 -8.75
C SER A 894 -27.21 6.62 -7.51
N GLY A 895 -28.19 6.59 -6.60
CA GLY A 895 -28.22 7.47 -5.43
C GLY A 895 -28.54 8.94 -5.75
N VAL A 896 -28.56 9.77 -4.71
CA VAL A 896 -28.82 11.21 -4.74
C VAL A 896 -27.49 11.94 -4.83
N GLU A 897 -27.22 12.52 -5.99
CA GLU A 897 -26.12 13.47 -6.15
C GLU A 897 -26.33 14.68 -5.22
N PRO A 898 -25.32 15.13 -4.47
CA PRO A 898 -25.42 16.32 -3.63
C PRO A 898 -25.56 17.59 -4.51
N ASN A 899 -26.11 18.66 -3.94
CA ASN A 899 -26.06 19.98 -4.58
C ASN A 899 -24.64 20.57 -4.54
N VAL A 900 -23.88 20.26 -3.49
CA VAL A 900 -22.49 20.64 -3.31
C VAL A 900 -21.69 19.41 -2.91
N PHE A 901 -20.79 18.96 -3.79
CA PHE A 901 -19.91 17.84 -3.49
C PHE A 901 -18.89 18.22 -2.41
N ALA A 902 -18.75 17.37 -1.40
CA ALA A 902 -17.72 17.45 -0.37
C ALA A 902 -17.47 16.05 0.19
N GLN A 903 -16.23 15.73 0.56
CA GLN A 903 -15.96 14.49 1.29
C GLN A 903 -16.78 14.46 2.58
N ALA A 904 -17.28 13.29 2.99
CA ALA A 904 -18.19 13.18 4.14
C ALA A 904 -17.57 13.79 5.41
N SER A 905 -16.26 13.69 5.61
CA SER A 905 -15.54 14.31 6.73
C SER A 905 -15.62 15.84 6.74
N ASP A 906 -15.67 16.47 5.57
CA ASP A 906 -15.64 17.93 5.40
C ASP A 906 -17.03 18.56 5.20
N ALA A 907 -18.05 17.76 4.92
CA ALA A 907 -19.40 18.24 4.58
C ALA A 907 -19.99 19.22 5.62
N LEU A 908 -19.76 18.98 6.91
CA LEU A 908 -20.21 19.89 7.99
C LEU A 908 -19.52 21.26 7.91
N ASN A 909 -18.20 21.27 7.69
CA ASN A 909 -17.42 22.51 7.55
C ASN A 909 -17.88 23.30 6.32
N VAL A 910 -18.16 22.60 5.21
CA VAL A 910 -18.68 23.22 3.98
C VAL A 910 -20.05 23.85 4.22
N ALA A 911 -20.96 23.14 4.90
CA ALA A 911 -22.27 23.68 5.26
C ALA A 911 -22.16 24.94 6.13
N GLN A 912 -21.30 24.92 7.16
CA GLN A 912 -21.06 26.09 8.02
C GLN A 912 -20.52 27.30 7.23
N ARG A 913 -19.61 27.08 6.27
CA ARG A 913 -19.11 28.16 5.40
C ARG A 913 -20.21 28.75 4.51
N ILE A 914 -21.07 27.91 3.94
CA ILE A 914 -22.20 28.38 3.12
C ILE A 914 -23.18 29.18 3.97
N ILE A 915 -23.52 28.70 5.17
CA ILE A 915 -24.39 29.42 6.10
C ILE A 915 -23.80 30.77 6.48
N ALA A 916 -22.49 30.82 6.77
CA ALA A 916 -21.80 32.06 7.12
C ALA A 916 -21.75 33.07 5.96
N ALA A 917 -21.70 32.59 4.71
CA ALA A 917 -21.67 33.44 3.51
C ALA A 917 -23.06 34.00 3.12
N ASN A 918 -24.14 33.33 3.51
CA ASN A 918 -25.52 33.73 3.24
C ASN A 918 -26.10 34.72 4.27
N ARG A 919 -25.31 35.08 5.28
CA ARG A 919 -25.63 36.04 6.34
C ARG A 919 -24.82 37.30 6.16
#